data_AF-A0A4U0UXQ1-F1
#
_entry.id   AF-A0A4U0UXQ1-F1
#
_cell.length_a   1.000
_cell.length_b   1.000
_cell.length_c   1.000
_cell.angle_alpha   90.00
_cell.angle_beta   90.00
_cell.angle_gamma   90.00
#
_symmetry.space_group_name_H-M   'P 1'
#
loop_
_entity.id
_entity.type
_entity.pdbx_description
1 polymer ?
#
loop_
_entity_poly.entity_id
_entity_poly.type
_entity_poly.pdbx_seq_one_letter_code
_entity_poly.pdbx_strand_id
1 'polypeptide(L)'
;MAHATPSKKHAQMAINVKDRPKYSEAQLQTYFKRIKLPHKYQGSPVLSDPSLARTKQHGLPLVQTLARYHVCNVPFENLEIHYSAHKAVSLNMDDLFARFAERGLKYGRGGRCMENNSFFGTVLRSLGYDVRNCAGRVSRMMSPNAETREQQGQTYDGWNHMLNLVRFDREWWVVDVGMGVFGPNMPYPLQDGYECESIAPRRIRLQWRSIPEHAAEREEDAQKLWCYDVCFQPHGSNGDSTSGQPDNWVPVVCFTEMEFLPQDYEMMSWFTSTSPKSFFTYMVLCMKMIMDEDGEKIVGDLTLGGDKVRKTDGPMIGGKKEVIRDMKTEKERIDALREIFGVELTDEEKENVRPETLRTGVDDKSTDRSRVERERGALSRRLEQMSEESLETGGKSAIKAVEEAGFGEDLKRQLEEKIASTSFRNENANAFAQAGLPSSAGKFERDTAAAQVWTGTESVADASLRMLNDAHKPLRLPPRQPGVRLPTKVDTGRKGSTVGAGVRLATARDKTSVYATSKDPSLSENERKRLRAELKARFQSGARQVPATVQGLASLANERIEDAIARGQFKNLPRGKEIVRDYNASNPFLDTTEYFMNKMIQKQEIVPPWIEKQQELVATATRFRSRLRADWRRHVSRSISSRGGSLEVQMRLADEYAFAESETNPHTKKVEQVNVVDSGGQLTQITLSGKLKTTFAADHEADTEIEILEQTFDDHGNLKPPEAKLKITPKQPEVSALPETPRQPTVPPFRDPQWEQTETSYLKTAINNLNSLTRSYNLMAPDLAKKPYFSLDRELRTCFADVAPSVAAKIRERALAPKIKGVEVIGHRPGGVLHRFSMDGPAHVYDEVRPQYGFKQFWRDLFASKKK
;
A
#
# COMPACT_ATOMS: atom_id res chain seq x y z
N MET A 1 -16.84 9.98 -37.49
CA MET A 1 -16.32 11.35 -37.31
C MET A 1 -14.84 11.23 -36.99
N ALA A 2 -13.98 11.96 -37.70
CA ALA A 2 -12.53 11.85 -37.55
C ALA A 2 -12.10 12.33 -36.16
N HIS A 3 -11.45 11.45 -35.40
CA HIS A 3 -10.87 11.77 -34.10
C HIS A 3 -9.77 12.84 -34.29
N ALA A 4 -9.98 14.01 -33.70
CA ALA A 4 -8.93 15.00 -33.56
C ALA A 4 -7.80 14.39 -32.72
N THR A 5 -6.65 14.17 -33.35
CA THR A 5 -5.39 13.86 -32.65
C THR A 5 -5.19 14.90 -31.55
N PRO A 6 -4.94 14.54 -30.28
CA PRO A 6 -4.72 15.52 -29.23
C PRO A 6 -3.56 16.41 -29.67
N SER A 7 -3.86 17.71 -29.77
CA SER A 7 -2.90 18.73 -30.17
C SER A 7 -1.70 18.65 -29.23
N LYS A 8 -0.55 18.19 -29.75
CA LYS A 8 0.78 18.30 -29.12
C LYS A 8 1.23 19.77 -29.06
N LYS A 9 0.40 20.66 -28.49
CA LYS A 9 0.85 22.00 -28.13
C LYS A 9 1.58 21.84 -26.81
N HIS A 10 2.89 22.09 -26.85
CA HIS A 10 3.75 22.05 -25.67
C HIS A 10 3.17 22.92 -24.54
N ALA A 11 3.31 22.45 -23.30
CA ALA A 11 3.00 23.15 -22.06
C ALA A 11 3.80 24.44 -21.82
N GLN A 12 4.47 24.96 -22.84
CA GLN A 12 5.38 26.07 -22.71
C GLN A 12 4.64 27.37 -22.96
N MET A 13 4.72 28.30 -22.01
CA MET A 13 4.23 29.66 -22.25
C MET A 13 4.98 30.28 -23.43
N ALA A 14 4.22 30.94 -24.30
CA ALA A 14 4.80 31.75 -25.36
C ALA A 14 5.68 32.86 -24.75
N ILE A 15 6.89 32.99 -25.30
CA ILE A 15 7.86 34.01 -24.88
C ILE A 15 7.27 35.41 -25.10
N ASN A 16 6.66 35.62 -26.25
CA ASN A 16 5.98 36.86 -26.57
C ASN A 16 4.62 36.93 -25.85
N VAL A 17 4.40 38.02 -25.12
CA VAL A 17 3.18 38.24 -24.34
C VAL A 17 1.92 38.25 -25.21
N LYS A 18 2.03 38.68 -26.47
CA LYS A 18 0.89 38.72 -27.42
C LYS A 18 0.40 37.32 -27.81
N ASP A 19 1.29 36.33 -27.76
CA ASP A 19 1.02 34.95 -28.16
C ASP A 19 0.61 34.07 -26.97
N ARG A 20 0.54 34.65 -25.76
CA ARG A 20 0.02 33.96 -24.57
C ARG A 20 -1.50 33.75 -24.71
N PRO A 21 -2.05 32.63 -24.21
CA PRO A 21 -3.46 32.34 -24.33
C PRO A 21 -4.35 33.47 -23.80
N LYS A 22 -5.33 33.87 -24.61
CA LYS A 22 -6.39 34.81 -24.28
C LYS A 22 -7.69 34.35 -24.95
N TYR A 23 -8.80 34.69 -24.33
CA TYR A 23 -10.13 34.49 -24.88
C TYR A 23 -10.57 35.73 -25.67
N SER A 24 -11.20 35.48 -26.81
CA SER A 24 -11.87 36.51 -27.60
C SER A 24 -13.09 37.07 -26.89
N GLU A 25 -13.60 38.20 -27.37
CA GLU A 25 -14.82 38.80 -26.83
C GLU A 25 -16.02 37.83 -26.87
N ALA A 26 -16.22 37.12 -27.97
CA ALA A 26 -17.29 36.12 -28.08
C ALA A 26 -17.15 34.98 -27.06
N GLN A 27 -15.91 34.57 -26.78
CA GLN A 27 -15.62 33.57 -25.76
C GLN A 27 -15.91 34.11 -24.35
N LEU A 28 -15.54 35.36 -24.07
CA LEU A 28 -15.86 36.02 -22.79
C LEU A 28 -17.37 36.16 -22.58
N GLN A 29 -18.13 36.50 -23.61
CA GLN A 29 -19.60 36.54 -23.53
C GLN A 29 -20.21 35.16 -23.25
N THR A 30 -19.66 34.11 -23.86
CA THR A 30 -20.05 32.72 -23.57
C THR A 30 -19.78 32.36 -22.11
N TYR A 31 -18.62 32.78 -21.59
CA TYR A 31 -18.27 32.61 -20.18
C TYR A 31 -19.19 33.42 -19.24
N PHE A 32 -19.51 34.68 -19.56
CA PHE A 32 -20.45 35.49 -18.76
C PHE A 32 -21.84 34.86 -18.71
N LYS A 33 -22.31 34.30 -19.82
CA LYS A 33 -23.54 33.49 -19.85
C LYS A 33 -23.43 32.25 -18.97
N ARG A 34 -22.30 31.54 -19.01
CA ARG A 34 -22.05 30.33 -18.21
C ARG A 34 -22.11 30.59 -16.70
N ILE A 35 -21.54 31.70 -16.24
CA ILE A 35 -21.57 32.08 -14.82
C ILE A 35 -22.84 32.85 -14.44
N LYS A 36 -23.78 33.00 -15.39
CA LYS A 36 -25.03 33.75 -15.20
C LYS A 36 -24.80 35.18 -14.71
N LEU A 37 -23.79 35.87 -15.25
CA LEU A 37 -23.45 37.23 -14.85
C LEU A 37 -24.61 38.18 -15.20
N PRO A 38 -25.22 38.87 -14.21
CA PRO A 38 -26.31 39.80 -14.46
C PRO A 38 -25.93 40.94 -15.41
N HIS A 39 -26.89 41.41 -16.20
CA HIS A 39 -26.68 42.48 -17.18
C HIS A 39 -26.14 43.77 -16.55
N LYS A 40 -26.50 44.07 -15.29
CA LYS A 40 -25.98 45.24 -14.55
C LYS A 40 -24.45 45.28 -14.45
N TYR A 41 -23.80 44.12 -14.44
CA TYR A 41 -22.33 44.02 -14.37
C TYR A 41 -21.66 43.98 -15.74
N GLN A 42 -22.42 43.74 -16.82
CA GLN A 42 -21.93 43.74 -18.19
C GLN A 42 -21.69 45.16 -18.73
N GLY A 43 -22.21 46.19 -18.07
CA GLY A 43 -21.88 47.59 -18.34
C GLY A 43 -20.64 48.12 -17.63
N SER A 44 -19.81 47.24 -17.03
CA SER A 44 -18.61 47.68 -16.31
C SER A 44 -17.64 48.44 -17.24
N PRO A 45 -17.08 49.58 -16.80
CA PRO A 45 -16.11 50.36 -17.59
C PRO A 45 -14.92 49.53 -18.08
N VAL A 46 -14.51 48.51 -17.31
CA VAL A 46 -13.40 47.62 -17.65
C VAL A 46 -13.67 46.81 -18.93
N LEU A 47 -14.94 46.48 -19.21
CA LEU A 47 -15.31 45.72 -20.40
C LEU A 47 -15.24 46.57 -21.67
N SER A 48 -15.41 47.88 -21.55
CA SER A 48 -15.24 48.83 -22.67
C SER A 48 -13.80 49.33 -22.79
N ASP A 49 -13.10 49.50 -21.67
CA ASP A 49 -11.71 49.93 -21.61
C ASP A 49 -10.88 49.00 -20.69
N PRO A 50 -10.16 48.02 -21.27
CA PRO A 50 -9.31 47.10 -20.52
C PRO A 50 -8.17 47.77 -19.72
N SER A 51 -7.83 49.03 -19.99
CA SER A 51 -6.80 49.75 -19.24
C SER A 51 -7.21 49.99 -17.78
N LEU A 52 -8.53 50.08 -17.52
CA LEU A 52 -9.11 50.29 -16.20
C LEU A 52 -9.05 49.04 -15.30
N ALA A 53 -8.77 47.86 -15.87
CA ALA A 53 -8.71 46.59 -15.14
C ALA A 53 -7.72 46.60 -13.97
N ARG A 54 -6.67 47.41 -14.04
CA ARG A 54 -5.58 47.45 -13.04
C ARG A 54 -5.80 48.48 -11.94
N THR A 55 -6.98 49.09 -11.88
CA THR A 55 -7.35 50.07 -10.86
C THR A 55 -8.20 49.44 -9.77
N LYS A 56 -8.04 49.87 -8.52
CA LYS A 56 -8.96 49.46 -7.43
C LYS A 56 -10.36 50.03 -7.64
N GLN A 57 -10.48 51.20 -8.28
CA GLN A 57 -11.77 51.87 -8.49
C GLN A 57 -12.71 51.08 -9.42
N HIS A 58 -12.18 50.50 -10.51
CA HIS A 58 -13.00 49.83 -11.52
C HIS A 58 -12.71 48.33 -11.64
N GLY A 59 -11.43 47.93 -11.56
CA GLY A 59 -11.01 46.54 -11.71
C GLY A 59 -11.42 45.66 -10.53
N LEU A 60 -11.13 46.09 -9.31
CA LEU A 60 -11.39 45.28 -8.11
C LEU A 60 -12.88 44.90 -7.95
N PRO A 61 -13.86 45.82 -8.08
CA PRO A 61 -15.28 45.46 -8.01
C PRO A 61 -15.69 44.42 -9.06
N LEU A 62 -15.18 44.53 -10.30
CA LEU A 62 -15.51 43.56 -11.33
C LEU A 62 -14.90 42.18 -11.03
N VAL A 63 -13.65 42.09 -10.56
CA VAL A 63 -13.04 40.80 -10.17
C VAL A 63 -13.76 40.17 -8.98
N GLN A 64 -14.18 40.96 -8.00
CA GLN A 64 -14.98 40.47 -6.87
C GLN A 64 -16.28 39.84 -7.35
N THR A 65 -17.00 40.51 -8.25
CA THR A 65 -18.20 39.98 -8.87
C THR A 65 -17.91 38.73 -9.69
N LEU A 66 -16.92 38.75 -10.59
CA LEU A 66 -16.58 37.60 -11.44
C LEU A 66 -16.18 36.39 -10.59
N ALA A 67 -15.39 36.56 -9.55
CA ALA A 67 -14.99 35.48 -8.64
C ALA A 67 -16.20 34.88 -7.93
N ARG A 68 -17.09 35.73 -7.38
CA ARG A 68 -18.33 35.31 -6.72
C ARG A 68 -19.23 34.50 -7.64
N TYR A 69 -19.52 35.01 -8.84
CA TYR A 69 -20.36 34.31 -9.80
C TYR A 69 -19.70 33.05 -10.36
N HIS A 70 -18.38 33.03 -10.48
CA HIS A 70 -17.64 31.83 -10.88
C HIS A 70 -17.82 30.70 -9.86
N VAL A 71 -17.47 30.90 -8.60
CA VAL A 71 -17.55 29.85 -7.56
C VAL A 71 -18.98 29.37 -7.28
N CYS A 72 -19.98 30.20 -7.57
CA CYS A 72 -21.39 29.84 -7.47
C CYS A 72 -21.97 29.17 -8.71
N ASN A 73 -21.26 29.08 -9.85
CA ASN A 73 -21.81 28.51 -11.08
C ASN A 73 -20.90 27.47 -11.74
N VAL A 74 -19.59 27.61 -11.64
CA VAL A 74 -18.59 26.64 -12.08
C VAL A 74 -18.22 25.76 -10.89
N PRO A 75 -18.59 24.47 -10.88
CA PRO A 75 -18.33 23.61 -9.74
C PRO A 75 -16.84 23.29 -9.63
N PHE A 76 -16.37 23.17 -8.39
CA PHE A 76 -15.12 22.49 -8.09
C PHE A 76 -15.39 20.98 -8.11
N GLU A 77 -14.87 20.28 -9.12
CA GLU A 77 -15.18 18.87 -9.38
C GLU A 77 -13.98 18.09 -9.93
N ASN A 78 -13.97 16.77 -9.74
CA ASN A 78 -12.93 15.88 -10.25
C ASN A 78 -13.47 14.74 -11.11
N LEU A 79 -14.64 14.94 -11.73
CA LEU A 79 -15.36 13.96 -12.55
C LEU A 79 -14.57 13.53 -13.77
N GLU A 80 -13.67 14.37 -14.29
CA GLU A 80 -12.79 13.97 -15.40
C GLU A 80 -11.92 12.75 -15.03
N ILE A 81 -11.52 12.62 -13.75
CA ILE A 81 -10.72 11.49 -13.27
C ILE A 81 -11.58 10.23 -13.12
N HIS A 82 -12.89 10.38 -12.87
CA HIS A 82 -13.78 9.29 -12.49
C HIS A 82 -14.68 8.79 -13.63
N TYR A 83 -15.11 9.66 -14.54
CA TYR A 83 -16.12 9.37 -15.58
C TYR A 83 -15.61 9.50 -17.01
N SER A 84 -14.66 10.39 -17.30
CA SER A 84 -14.12 10.55 -18.67
C SER A 84 -13.52 9.24 -19.18
N ALA A 85 -13.75 8.86 -20.44
CA ALA A 85 -13.20 7.62 -21.02
C ALA A 85 -11.67 7.56 -20.94
N HIS A 86 -11.00 8.72 -21.10
CA HIS A 86 -9.54 8.80 -21.11
C HIS A 86 -8.92 9.00 -19.73
N LYS A 87 -9.72 9.37 -18.72
CA LYS A 87 -9.27 9.66 -17.34
C LYS A 87 -8.08 10.64 -17.26
N ALA A 88 -7.96 11.52 -18.25
CA ALA A 88 -6.83 12.41 -18.44
C ALA A 88 -7.27 13.86 -18.23
N VAL A 89 -6.58 14.57 -17.34
CA VAL A 89 -6.86 15.97 -17.08
C VAL A 89 -6.04 16.83 -18.04
N SER A 90 -6.72 17.69 -18.80
CA SER A 90 -6.10 18.73 -19.61
C SER A 90 -6.01 20.05 -18.85
N LEU A 91 -4.86 20.72 -18.97
CA LEU A 91 -4.64 22.11 -18.59
C LEU A 91 -4.51 23.03 -19.81
N ASN A 92 -4.91 22.57 -21.00
CA ASN A 92 -4.92 23.41 -22.19
C ASN A 92 -6.08 24.41 -22.13
N MET A 93 -5.83 25.69 -22.44
CA MET A 93 -6.86 26.74 -22.32
C MET A 93 -8.03 26.57 -23.30
N ASP A 94 -7.81 25.97 -24.47
CA ASP A 94 -8.85 25.66 -25.46
C ASP A 94 -9.77 24.54 -24.92
N ASP A 95 -9.17 23.48 -24.36
CA ASP A 95 -9.91 22.35 -23.76
C ASP A 95 -10.70 22.80 -22.52
N LEU A 96 -10.07 23.61 -21.65
CA LEU A 96 -10.73 24.18 -20.47
C LEU A 96 -11.89 25.09 -20.87
N PHE A 97 -11.73 25.90 -21.92
CA PHE A 97 -12.82 26.72 -22.45
C PHE A 97 -13.98 25.87 -22.98
N ALA A 98 -13.68 24.88 -23.81
CA ALA A 98 -14.68 23.95 -24.32
C ALA A 98 -15.41 23.24 -23.18
N ARG A 99 -14.71 22.84 -22.11
CA ARG A 99 -15.32 22.17 -20.95
C ARG A 99 -16.15 23.14 -20.08
N PHE A 100 -15.56 24.25 -19.65
CA PHE A 100 -16.14 25.14 -18.64
C PHE A 100 -17.22 26.04 -19.21
N ALA A 101 -17.01 26.58 -20.42
CA ALA A 101 -17.91 27.53 -21.05
C ALA A 101 -18.87 26.84 -22.02
N GLU A 102 -18.38 26.25 -23.12
CA GLU A 102 -19.24 25.72 -24.19
C GLU A 102 -20.07 24.51 -23.71
N ARG A 103 -19.40 23.44 -23.29
CA ARG A 103 -20.04 22.26 -22.72
C ARG A 103 -20.66 22.61 -21.37
N GLY A 104 -20.06 23.50 -20.59
CA GLY A 104 -20.60 23.91 -19.29
C GLY A 104 -21.97 24.60 -19.38
N LEU A 105 -22.31 25.24 -20.51
CA LEU A 105 -23.67 25.77 -20.73
C LEU A 105 -24.74 24.66 -20.80
N LYS A 106 -24.36 23.48 -21.32
CA LYS A 106 -25.27 22.33 -21.45
C LYS A 106 -25.18 21.37 -20.27
N TYR A 107 -23.96 21.04 -19.87
CA TYR A 107 -23.63 19.95 -18.95
C TYR A 107 -23.12 20.43 -17.58
N GLY A 108 -22.98 21.75 -17.36
CA GLY A 108 -22.62 22.32 -16.06
C GLY A 108 -21.21 22.00 -15.54
N ARG A 109 -20.32 21.47 -16.38
CA ARG A 109 -18.98 21.00 -15.99
C ARG A 109 -18.08 22.10 -15.38
N GLY A 110 -17.08 21.63 -14.63
CA GLY A 110 -16.04 22.44 -13.99
C GLY A 110 -14.72 21.68 -13.91
N GLY A 111 -13.97 21.84 -12.81
CA GLY A 111 -12.70 21.14 -12.60
C GLY A 111 -12.11 21.35 -11.21
N ARG A 112 -10.84 20.98 -11.00
CA ARG A 112 -10.12 21.15 -9.73
C ARG A 112 -9.40 22.50 -9.68
N CYS A 113 -8.49 22.68 -8.71
CA CYS A 113 -7.83 23.97 -8.45
C CYS A 113 -7.03 24.49 -9.64
N MET A 114 -6.25 23.64 -10.30
CA MET A 114 -5.42 24.02 -11.44
C MET A 114 -6.26 24.35 -12.67
N GLU A 115 -7.31 23.57 -12.95
CA GLU A 115 -8.26 23.83 -14.04
C GLU A 115 -9.00 25.16 -13.82
N ASN A 116 -9.58 25.38 -12.63
CA ASN A 116 -10.30 26.61 -12.30
C ASN A 116 -9.42 27.85 -12.33
N ASN A 117 -8.30 27.84 -11.60
CA ASN A 117 -7.46 29.04 -11.50
C ASN A 117 -6.70 29.33 -12.80
N SER A 118 -6.36 28.32 -13.61
CA SER A 118 -5.79 28.55 -14.95
C SER A 118 -6.81 29.19 -15.89
N PHE A 119 -8.03 28.64 -15.92
CA PHE A 119 -9.11 29.17 -16.75
C PHE A 119 -9.47 30.59 -16.33
N PHE A 120 -9.72 30.82 -15.03
CA PHE A 120 -10.08 32.12 -14.50
C PHE A 120 -8.96 33.15 -14.66
N GLY A 121 -7.70 32.76 -14.42
CA GLY A 121 -6.54 33.62 -14.68
C GLY A 121 -6.43 34.04 -16.15
N THR A 122 -6.80 33.15 -17.08
CA THR A 122 -6.84 33.47 -18.52
C THR A 122 -8.00 34.39 -18.87
N VAL A 123 -9.19 34.21 -18.27
CA VAL A 123 -10.30 35.18 -18.36
C VAL A 123 -9.84 36.57 -17.91
N LEU A 124 -9.20 36.67 -16.74
CA LEU A 124 -8.70 37.94 -16.22
C LEU A 124 -7.65 38.57 -17.16
N ARG A 125 -6.68 37.82 -17.67
CA ARG A 125 -5.71 38.36 -18.65
C ARG A 125 -6.35 38.84 -19.94
N SER A 126 -7.46 38.23 -20.34
CA SER A 126 -8.24 38.62 -21.52
C SER A 126 -8.94 39.95 -21.30
N LEU A 127 -9.36 40.23 -20.07
CA LEU A 127 -9.97 41.49 -19.64
C LEU A 127 -8.98 42.61 -19.30
N GLY A 128 -7.66 42.38 -19.45
CA GLY A 128 -6.62 43.40 -19.23
C GLY A 128 -5.95 43.37 -17.85
N TYR A 129 -6.40 42.50 -16.94
CA TYR A 129 -5.77 42.33 -15.64
C TYR A 129 -4.33 41.82 -15.76
N ASP A 130 -3.49 42.27 -14.83
CA ASP A 130 -2.13 41.76 -14.66
C ASP A 130 -2.15 40.62 -13.63
N VAL A 131 -1.91 39.40 -14.09
CA VAL A 131 -2.14 38.16 -13.34
C VAL A 131 -0.87 37.31 -13.29
N ARG A 132 -0.41 37.02 -12.08
CA ARG A 132 0.66 36.06 -11.78
C ARG A 132 0.06 34.78 -11.22
N ASN A 133 0.40 33.64 -11.81
CA ASN A 133 -0.01 32.35 -11.25
C ASN A 133 1.01 31.90 -10.20
N CYS A 134 0.56 31.47 -9.02
CA CYS A 134 1.42 31.02 -7.93
C CYS A 134 0.97 29.64 -7.42
N ALA A 135 1.88 28.93 -6.74
CA ALA A 135 1.59 27.66 -6.10
C ALA A 135 1.41 27.77 -4.59
N GLY A 136 0.55 26.91 -4.08
CA GLY A 136 0.28 26.73 -2.66
C GLY A 136 0.33 25.26 -2.24
N ARG A 137 0.43 25.07 -0.93
CA ARG A 137 0.33 23.78 -0.24
C ARG A 137 -0.93 23.80 0.60
N VAL A 138 -1.83 22.87 0.33
CA VAL A 138 -3.02 22.69 1.17
C VAL A 138 -2.59 22.12 2.53
N SER A 139 -3.16 22.66 3.60
CA SER A 139 -2.99 22.15 4.95
C SER A 139 -3.62 20.76 5.08
N ARG A 140 -2.95 19.86 5.81
CA ARG A 140 -3.50 18.54 6.12
C ARG A 140 -4.73 18.58 7.00
N MET A 141 -5.04 19.72 7.61
CA MET A 141 -6.33 19.97 8.25
C MET A 141 -7.51 19.88 7.26
N MET A 142 -7.26 20.11 5.96
CA MET A 142 -8.27 19.97 4.90
C MET A 142 -8.35 18.53 4.34
N SER A 143 -7.57 17.59 4.87
CA SER A 143 -7.62 16.18 4.44
C SER A 143 -9.01 15.60 4.70
N PRO A 144 -9.57 14.77 3.80
CA PRO A 144 -10.81 14.06 4.07
C PRO A 144 -10.65 12.99 5.17
N ASN A 145 -9.43 12.51 5.43
CA ASN A 145 -9.14 11.53 6.47
C ASN A 145 -9.07 12.20 7.86
N ALA A 146 -9.91 11.74 8.80
CA ALA A 146 -9.96 12.26 10.17
C ALA A 146 -8.66 12.05 10.95
N GLU A 147 -8.03 10.89 10.80
CA GLU A 147 -6.76 10.57 11.47
C GLU A 147 -5.64 11.52 11.03
N THR A 148 -5.58 11.82 9.72
CA THR A 148 -4.62 12.80 9.19
C THR A 148 -4.84 14.19 9.77
N ARG A 149 -6.10 14.63 9.93
CA ARG A 149 -6.41 15.92 10.55
C ARG A 149 -6.00 15.97 12.01
N GLU A 150 -6.24 14.89 12.77
CA GLU A 150 -5.90 14.82 14.20
C GLU A 150 -4.40 14.76 14.43
N GLN A 151 -3.68 13.89 13.72
CA GLN A 151 -2.25 13.64 13.94
C GLN A 151 -1.34 14.64 13.23
N GLN A 152 -1.77 15.16 12.07
CA GLN A 152 -0.92 15.94 11.16
C GLN A 152 -1.56 17.27 10.74
N GLY A 153 -2.67 17.68 11.33
CA GLY A 153 -3.43 18.86 10.88
C GLY A 153 -2.67 20.19 10.94
N GLN A 154 -1.58 20.28 11.71
CA GLN A 154 -0.71 21.47 11.76
C GLN A 154 0.33 21.52 10.62
N THR A 155 0.37 20.50 9.76
CA THR A 155 1.31 20.38 8.64
C THR A 155 0.62 20.61 7.30
N TYR A 156 1.41 20.79 6.25
CA TYR A 156 1.01 21.05 4.88
C TYR A 156 1.47 19.93 3.94
N ASP A 157 0.78 19.78 2.82
CA ASP A 157 1.17 18.85 1.76
C ASP A 157 2.28 19.41 0.84
N GLY A 158 2.60 18.65 -0.21
CA GLY A 158 3.40 19.13 -1.33
C GLY A 158 2.74 20.31 -2.07
N TRP A 159 3.43 20.87 -3.07
CA TRP A 159 2.81 21.83 -3.99
C TRP A 159 1.67 21.14 -4.75
N ASN A 160 0.44 21.46 -4.38
CA ASN A 160 -0.77 20.80 -4.89
C ASN A 160 -1.93 21.76 -5.14
N HIS A 161 -1.75 23.05 -4.87
CA HIS A 161 -2.74 24.10 -5.13
C HIS A 161 -2.19 25.18 -6.05
N MET A 162 -3.04 25.73 -6.89
CA MET A 162 -2.74 26.88 -7.75
C MET A 162 -3.63 28.04 -7.31
N LEU A 163 -3.11 29.27 -7.30
CA LEU A 163 -3.90 30.48 -7.11
C LEU A 163 -3.38 31.62 -8.00
N ASN A 164 -4.16 32.70 -8.10
CA ASN A 164 -3.78 33.88 -8.87
C ASN A 164 -3.47 35.06 -7.94
N LEU A 165 -2.41 35.80 -8.24
CA LEU A 165 -2.18 37.14 -7.73
C LEU A 165 -2.53 38.14 -8.83
N VAL A 166 -3.35 39.12 -8.52
CA VAL A 166 -3.80 40.17 -9.44
C VAL A 166 -3.33 41.52 -8.93
N ARG A 167 -2.75 42.34 -9.81
CA ARG A 167 -2.19 43.64 -9.43
C ARG A 167 -3.17 44.79 -9.64
N PHE A 168 -3.42 45.55 -8.57
CA PHE A 168 -4.25 46.76 -8.55
C PHE A 168 -3.52 47.93 -7.93
N ASP A 169 -3.40 49.07 -8.63
CA ASP A 169 -2.75 50.29 -8.11
C ASP A 169 -1.37 50.02 -7.44
N ARG A 170 -0.61 49.07 -8.02
CA ARG A 170 0.71 48.57 -7.56
C ARG A 170 0.71 47.62 -6.37
N GLU A 171 -0.45 47.23 -5.84
CA GLU A 171 -0.58 46.22 -4.80
C GLU A 171 -1.03 44.87 -5.36
N TRP A 172 -0.57 43.78 -4.76
CA TRP A 172 -1.00 42.42 -5.12
C TRP A 172 -2.22 42.01 -4.30
N TRP A 173 -3.16 41.38 -4.97
CA TRP A 173 -4.37 40.82 -4.36
C TRP A 173 -4.47 39.34 -4.71
N VAL A 174 -4.83 38.52 -3.74
CA VAL A 174 -5.06 37.10 -3.94
C VAL A 174 -6.45 36.90 -4.52
N VAL A 175 -6.52 36.15 -5.62
CA VAL A 175 -7.76 35.79 -6.30
C VAL A 175 -7.74 34.28 -6.54
N ASP A 176 -8.47 33.55 -5.71
CA ASP A 176 -8.54 32.10 -5.74
C ASP A 176 -9.99 31.63 -5.87
N VAL A 177 -10.30 31.02 -7.01
CA VAL A 177 -11.60 30.41 -7.31
C VAL A 177 -11.54 28.88 -7.33
N GLY A 178 -10.38 28.30 -7.00
CA GLY A 178 -10.07 26.89 -7.17
C GLY A 178 -9.97 26.08 -5.87
N MET A 179 -10.24 26.68 -4.72
CA MET A 179 -10.21 25.99 -3.41
C MET A 179 -11.58 25.41 -3.00
N GLY A 180 -12.62 25.60 -3.83
CA GLY A 180 -13.99 25.19 -3.51
C GLY A 180 -14.48 25.82 -2.21
N VAL A 181 -15.18 25.05 -1.38
CA VAL A 181 -15.83 25.51 -0.14
C VAL A 181 -14.87 25.95 0.96
N PHE A 182 -13.62 25.50 0.90
CA PHE A 182 -12.55 25.91 1.83
C PHE A 182 -11.90 27.24 1.42
N GLY A 183 -12.25 27.76 0.24
CA GLY A 183 -11.68 28.97 -0.32
C GLY A 183 -12.08 30.25 0.38
N PRO A 184 -11.34 31.34 0.11
CA PRO A 184 -11.70 32.69 0.54
C PRO A 184 -13.05 33.12 -0.06
N ASN A 185 -13.36 32.65 -1.27
CA ASN A 185 -14.57 32.99 -2.05
C ASN A 185 -14.73 34.50 -2.31
N MET A 186 -13.65 35.26 -2.12
CA MET A 186 -13.53 36.67 -2.41
C MET A 186 -12.05 37.03 -2.65
N PRO A 187 -11.75 38.02 -3.49
CA PRO A 187 -10.44 38.67 -3.55
C PRO A 187 -10.06 39.36 -2.24
N TYR A 188 -8.80 39.26 -1.82
CA TYR A 188 -8.27 39.95 -0.63
C TYR A 188 -6.84 40.46 -0.87
N PRO A 189 -6.40 41.54 -0.19
CA PRO A 189 -5.07 42.10 -0.39
C PRO A 189 -3.98 41.14 0.14
N LEU A 190 -2.85 41.09 -0.56
CA LEU A 190 -1.66 40.38 -0.11
C LEU A 190 -0.93 41.23 0.94
N GLN A 191 -1.43 41.20 2.18
CA GLN A 191 -0.93 42.01 3.28
C GLN A 191 -0.85 41.17 4.56
N ASP A 192 0.28 41.26 5.26
CA ASP A 192 0.50 40.58 6.53
C ASP A 192 -0.44 41.11 7.62
N GLY A 193 -1.05 40.19 8.37
CA GLY A 193 -2.05 40.49 9.39
C GLY A 193 -3.41 40.91 8.84
N TYR A 194 -3.67 40.77 7.53
CA TYR A 194 -4.99 41.08 6.98
C TYR A 194 -6.04 40.12 7.54
N GLU A 195 -7.12 40.66 8.09
CA GLU A 195 -8.27 39.91 8.57
C GLU A 195 -9.57 40.52 8.06
N CYS A 196 -10.51 39.68 7.62
CA CYS A 196 -11.86 40.13 7.30
C CYS A 196 -12.88 39.02 7.49
N GLU A 197 -14.17 39.40 7.56
CA GLU A 197 -15.25 38.45 7.37
C GLU A 197 -15.33 38.07 5.88
N SER A 198 -15.50 36.78 5.60
CA SER A 198 -15.65 36.28 4.22
C SER A 198 -17.09 35.80 3.96
N ILE A 199 -17.60 34.91 4.80
CA ILE A 199 -18.99 34.41 4.77
C ILE A 199 -19.45 34.36 6.21
N ALA A 200 -20.29 35.30 6.66
CA ALA A 200 -20.67 35.41 8.07
C ALA A 200 -21.09 34.06 8.69
N PRO A 201 -20.59 33.70 9.90
CA PRO A 201 -19.61 34.41 10.74
C PRO A 201 -18.13 34.05 10.45
N ARG A 202 -17.80 33.33 9.38
CA ARG A 202 -16.43 32.91 9.03
C ARG A 202 -15.53 34.10 8.72
N ARG A 203 -14.49 34.25 9.53
CA ARG A 203 -13.38 35.18 9.33
C ARG A 203 -12.18 34.49 8.69
N ILE A 204 -11.41 35.25 7.93
CA ILE A 204 -10.16 34.82 7.30
C ILE A 204 -9.02 35.68 7.80
N ARG A 205 -7.81 35.10 7.79
CA ARG A 205 -6.57 35.80 8.13
C ARG A 205 -5.46 35.41 7.17
N LEU A 206 -4.67 36.40 6.76
CA LEU A 206 -3.43 36.19 6.01
C LEU A 206 -2.22 36.59 6.87
N GLN A 207 -1.22 35.71 6.94
CA GLN A 207 0.01 35.96 7.71
C GLN A 207 1.25 35.65 6.89
N TRP A 208 2.30 36.46 7.03
CA TRP A 208 3.63 36.22 6.49
C TRP A 208 4.49 35.51 7.55
N ARG A 209 4.42 34.18 7.58
CA ARG A 209 5.05 33.36 8.62
C ARG A 209 5.69 32.09 8.08
N SER A 210 6.58 31.51 8.87
CA SER A 210 7.13 30.17 8.65
C SER A 210 6.05 29.10 8.90
N ILE A 211 6.17 27.99 8.17
CA ILE A 211 5.35 26.79 8.42
C ILE A 211 6.06 25.88 9.42
N PRO A 212 5.34 25.11 10.25
CA PRO A 212 5.93 24.30 11.33
C PRO A 212 6.98 23.28 10.89
N GLU A 213 6.98 22.88 9.63
CA GLU A 213 7.88 21.85 9.09
C GLU A 213 9.19 22.42 8.52
N HIS A 214 9.52 23.67 8.81
CA HIS A 214 10.79 24.24 8.38
C HIS A 214 11.98 23.51 9.04
N ALA A 215 13.09 23.39 8.32
CA ALA A 215 14.30 22.74 8.81
C ALA A 215 15.28 23.69 9.53
N ALA A 216 15.02 25.00 9.51
CA ALA A 216 15.89 25.99 10.14
C ALA A 216 15.92 25.82 11.67
N GLU A 217 17.10 25.95 12.28
CA GLU A 217 17.28 25.86 13.73
C GLU A 217 16.67 27.06 14.49
N ARG A 218 16.67 28.24 13.85
CA ARG A 218 16.05 29.46 14.37
C ARG A 218 14.88 29.86 13.48
N GLU A 219 13.77 30.25 14.11
CA GLU A 219 12.53 30.70 13.43
C GLU A 219 12.78 31.90 12.50
N GLU A 220 13.68 32.80 12.89
CA GLU A 220 14.04 34.00 12.10
C GLU A 220 14.74 33.67 10.77
N ASP A 221 15.43 32.52 10.70
CA ASP A 221 16.09 32.03 9.49
C ASP A 221 15.16 31.13 8.65
N ALA A 222 13.99 30.78 9.18
CA ALA A 222 13.05 29.91 8.49
C ALA A 222 12.44 30.60 7.27
N GLN A 223 12.22 29.83 6.20
CA GLN A 223 11.52 30.34 5.03
C GLN A 223 10.09 30.73 5.39
N LYS A 224 9.73 31.98 5.13
CA LYS A 224 8.36 32.47 5.27
C LYS A 224 7.53 32.20 4.02
N LEU A 225 6.25 31.93 4.26
CA LEU A 225 5.21 31.76 3.26
C LEU A 225 3.99 32.58 3.68
N TRP A 226 3.13 32.88 2.72
CA TRP A 226 1.83 33.48 2.99
C TRP A 226 0.88 32.38 3.48
N CYS A 227 0.55 32.38 4.77
CA CYS A 227 -0.36 31.42 5.40
C CYS A 227 -1.76 32.02 5.48
N TYR A 228 -2.71 31.37 4.82
CA TYR A 228 -4.13 31.67 4.87
C TYR A 228 -4.82 30.73 5.87
N ASP A 229 -5.34 31.35 6.94
CA ASP A 229 -6.03 30.69 8.04
C ASP A 229 -7.50 31.13 8.07
N VAL A 230 -8.38 30.27 8.58
CA VAL A 230 -9.81 30.50 8.68
C VAL A 230 -10.28 30.30 10.11
N CYS A 231 -11.04 31.26 10.64
CA CYS A 231 -11.79 31.10 11.87
C CYS A 231 -13.27 30.94 11.52
N PHE A 232 -13.80 29.75 11.73
CA PHE A 232 -15.18 29.41 11.33
C PHE A 232 -16.24 29.91 12.30
N GLN A 233 -15.90 29.95 13.60
CA GLN A 233 -16.75 30.41 14.68
C GLN A 233 -15.94 31.35 15.56
N PRO A 234 -15.88 32.65 15.24
CA PRO A 234 -15.23 33.63 16.09
C PRO A 234 -16.00 33.82 17.39
N HIS A 235 -15.29 34.01 18.50
CA HIS A 235 -15.88 34.27 19.81
C HIS A 235 -16.70 35.56 19.76
N GLY A 236 -17.89 35.55 20.35
CA GLY A 236 -18.84 36.66 20.30
C GLY A 236 -19.88 36.61 19.17
N SER A 237 -19.77 35.69 18.19
CA SER A 237 -20.79 35.55 17.13
C SER A 237 -22.16 35.06 17.64
N ASN A 238 -22.20 34.47 18.84
CA ASN A 238 -23.42 33.97 19.50
C ASN A 238 -23.95 34.91 20.60
N GLY A 239 -23.46 36.16 20.69
CA GLY A 239 -23.90 37.13 21.70
C GLY A 239 -23.24 36.98 23.08
N ASP A 240 -22.29 36.06 23.25
CA ASP A 240 -21.48 35.90 24.47
C ASP A 240 -20.08 36.48 24.22
N SER A 241 -19.94 37.80 24.40
CA SER A 241 -18.68 38.53 24.30
C SER A 241 -17.83 38.46 25.59
N THR A 242 -18.21 37.61 26.54
CA THR A 242 -17.62 37.56 27.90
C THR A 242 -16.62 36.43 28.13
N SER A 243 -16.45 35.50 27.18
CA SER A 243 -15.40 34.47 27.27
C SER A 243 -14.10 35.01 26.66
N GLY A 244 -13.13 35.38 27.49
CA GLY A 244 -11.79 35.80 27.03
C GLY A 244 -10.96 34.68 26.36
N GLN A 245 -11.59 33.75 25.64
CA GLN A 245 -10.93 32.67 24.91
C GLN A 245 -10.51 33.14 23.51
N PRO A 246 -9.31 32.72 23.05
CA PRO A 246 -8.81 33.11 21.73
C PRO A 246 -9.54 32.39 20.60
N ASP A 247 -9.77 33.09 19.49
CA ASP A 247 -10.36 32.54 18.26
C ASP A 247 -9.59 31.32 17.76
N ASN A 248 -10.34 30.25 17.43
CA ASN A 248 -9.75 29.04 16.87
C ASN A 248 -9.47 29.24 15.37
N TRP A 249 -8.20 29.47 15.04
CA TRP A 249 -7.72 29.66 13.68
C TRP A 249 -7.24 28.34 13.08
N VAL A 250 -7.77 28.00 11.91
CA VAL A 250 -7.52 26.74 11.22
C VAL A 250 -6.69 27.00 9.95
N PRO A 251 -5.51 26.39 9.80
CA PRO A 251 -4.70 26.58 8.59
C PRO A 251 -5.36 25.90 7.39
N VAL A 252 -5.43 26.58 6.25
CA VAL A 252 -6.05 26.05 5.02
C VAL A 252 -5.04 25.93 3.88
N VAL A 253 -4.28 26.98 3.58
CA VAL A 253 -3.24 26.94 2.52
C VAL A 253 -2.09 27.86 2.88
N CYS A 254 -0.87 27.46 2.55
CA CYS A 254 0.27 28.37 2.50
C CYS A 254 0.77 28.51 1.06
N PHE A 255 1.22 29.68 0.64
CA PHE A 255 1.68 29.91 -0.73
C PHE A 255 2.85 30.89 -0.83
N THR A 256 3.46 30.90 -2.00
CA THR A 256 4.58 31.78 -2.35
C THR A 256 4.14 32.85 -3.35
N GLU A 257 4.88 33.96 -3.42
CA GLU A 257 4.74 34.97 -4.49
C GLU A 257 5.46 34.59 -5.78
N MET A 258 6.26 33.51 -5.73
CA MET A 258 7.01 32.98 -6.87
C MET A 258 6.04 32.55 -7.96
N GLU A 259 6.28 33.03 -9.18
CA GLU A 259 5.52 32.64 -10.35
C GLU A 259 5.79 31.17 -10.69
N PHE A 260 4.71 30.42 -10.87
CA PHE A 260 4.75 29.04 -11.36
C PHE A 260 4.24 29.04 -12.81
N LEU A 261 4.94 28.29 -13.66
CA LEU A 261 4.67 28.18 -15.08
C LEU A 261 3.75 26.98 -15.36
N PRO A 262 3.13 26.89 -16.55
CA PRO A 262 2.26 25.77 -16.89
C PRO A 262 2.93 24.40 -16.77
N GLN A 263 4.23 24.30 -17.02
CA GLN A 263 5.00 23.06 -16.83
C GLN A 263 5.04 22.61 -15.36
N ASP A 264 5.07 23.55 -14.41
CA ASP A 264 5.01 23.23 -12.99
C ASP A 264 3.61 22.68 -12.63
N TYR A 265 2.56 23.30 -13.18
CA TYR A 265 1.19 22.83 -12.98
C TYR A 265 0.91 21.48 -13.65
N GLU A 266 1.59 21.13 -14.74
CA GLU A 266 1.49 19.77 -15.30
C GLU A 266 1.99 18.71 -14.31
N MET A 267 3.12 18.97 -13.65
CA MET A 267 3.66 18.05 -12.64
C MET A 267 2.74 17.95 -11.42
N MET A 268 2.21 19.08 -10.95
CA MET A 268 1.26 19.13 -9.83
C MET A 268 -0.07 18.43 -10.19
N SER A 269 -0.58 18.65 -11.41
CA SER A 269 -1.81 18.02 -11.90
C SER A 269 -1.63 16.53 -12.09
N TRP A 270 -0.48 16.08 -12.61
CA TRP A 270 -0.16 14.67 -12.75
C TRP A 270 -0.21 13.96 -11.39
N PHE A 271 0.44 14.50 -10.36
CA PHE A 271 0.36 13.92 -9.02
C PHE A 271 -1.08 13.85 -8.51
N THR A 272 -1.81 14.97 -8.56
CA THR A 272 -3.18 15.02 -8.01
C THR A 272 -4.19 14.19 -8.80
N SER A 273 -3.92 13.86 -10.07
CA SER A 273 -4.82 13.07 -10.94
C SER A 273 -4.49 11.59 -11.05
N THR A 274 -3.26 11.18 -10.74
CA THR A 274 -2.79 9.79 -10.93
C THR A 274 -2.29 9.11 -9.66
N SER A 275 -1.82 9.87 -8.68
CA SER A 275 -1.24 9.29 -7.46
C SER A 275 -2.32 8.67 -6.57
N PRO A 276 -2.16 7.41 -6.12
CA PRO A 276 -3.07 6.79 -5.16
C PRO A 276 -3.05 7.48 -3.78
N LYS A 277 -2.05 8.34 -3.51
CA LYS A 277 -2.00 9.17 -2.29
C LYS A 277 -2.88 10.42 -2.38
N SER A 278 -3.34 10.79 -3.59
CA SER A 278 -4.23 11.92 -3.79
C SER A 278 -5.68 11.45 -3.66
N PHE A 279 -6.44 12.04 -2.72
CA PHE A 279 -7.85 11.70 -2.53
C PHE A 279 -8.72 11.97 -3.76
N PHE A 280 -8.29 12.88 -4.64
CA PHE A 280 -8.97 13.11 -5.92
C PHE A 280 -9.04 11.86 -6.81
N THR A 281 -8.18 10.86 -6.61
CA THR A 281 -8.15 9.65 -7.47
C THR A 281 -9.12 8.56 -7.06
N TYR A 282 -9.64 8.60 -5.83
CA TYR A 282 -10.55 7.58 -5.29
C TYR A 282 -11.84 8.15 -4.67
N MET A 283 -11.90 9.46 -4.41
CA MET A 283 -13.09 10.13 -3.88
C MET A 283 -13.69 11.05 -4.95
N VAL A 284 -14.98 10.89 -5.26
CA VAL A 284 -15.71 11.84 -6.11
C VAL A 284 -16.07 13.06 -5.30
N LEU A 285 -15.76 14.23 -5.85
CA LEU A 285 -16.05 15.53 -5.28
C LEU A 285 -16.77 16.39 -6.31
N CYS A 286 -17.80 17.09 -5.84
CA CYS A 286 -18.43 18.18 -6.57
C CYS A 286 -18.89 19.22 -5.55
N MET A 287 -18.41 20.44 -5.67
CA MET A 287 -18.61 21.51 -4.69
C MET A 287 -19.04 22.79 -5.39
N LYS A 288 -19.94 23.54 -4.75
CA LYS A 288 -20.47 24.79 -5.29
C LYS A 288 -20.91 25.71 -4.16
N MET A 289 -20.67 27.01 -4.31
CA MET A 289 -21.17 28.00 -3.35
C MET A 289 -22.64 28.36 -3.64
N ILE A 290 -23.38 28.68 -2.58
CA ILE A 290 -24.77 29.14 -2.63
C ILE A 290 -24.78 30.65 -2.42
N MET A 291 -25.48 31.36 -3.31
CA MET A 291 -25.68 32.80 -3.22
C MET A 291 -27.03 33.12 -2.55
N ASP A 292 -27.16 34.31 -1.97
CA ASP A 292 -28.45 34.86 -1.57
C ASP A 292 -29.38 35.11 -2.77
N GLU A 293 -30.65 35.37 -2.49
CA GLU A 293 -31.67 35.61 -3.53
C GLU A 293 -31.35 36.83 -4.41
N ASP A 294 -30.71 37.85 -3.83
CA ASP A 294 -30.31 39.09 -4.52
C ASP A 294 -29.06 38.92 -5.40
N GLY A 295 -28.32 37.84 -5.23
CA GLY A 295 -27.09 37.57 -5.97
C GLY A 295 -25.88 38.40 -5.52
N GLU A 296 -25.88 38.88 -4.28
CA GLU A 296 -24.88 39.80 -3.74
C GLU A 296 -23.94 39.17 -2.73
N LYS A 297 -24.34 38.12 -2.03
CA LYS A 297 -23.51 37.47 -1.01
C LYS A 297 -23.55 35.96 -1.12
N ILE A 298 -22.45 35.33 -0.75
CA ILE A 298 -22.39 33.88 -0.59
C ILE A 298 -22.89 33.56 0.82
N VAL A 299 -23.87 32.67 0.91
CA VAL A 299 -24.59 32.35 2.16
C VAL A 299 -24.42 30.90 2.61
N GLY A 300 -23.82 30.06 1.78
CA GLY A 300 -23.64 28.64 2.09
C GLY A 300 -22.95 27.87 0.98
N ASP A 301 -22.98 26.54 1.08
CA ASP A 301 -22.39 25.65 0.08
C ASP A 301 -23.16 24.34 -0.12
N LEU A 302 -22.94 23.74 -1.29
CA LEU A 302 -23.28 22.38 -1.63
C LEU A 302 -21.99 21.58 -1.80
N THR A 303 -21.89 20.47 -1.09
CA THR A 303 -20.73 19.58 -1.14
C THR A 303 -21.18 18.14 -1.34
N LEU A 304 -20.84 17.57 -2.49
CA LEU A 304 -20.82 16.13 -2.72
C LEU A 304 -19.44 15.62 -2.32
N GLY A 305 -19.41 14.74 -1.32
CA GLY A 305 -18.20 14.07 -0.89
C GLY A 305 -18.44 12.60 -0.62
N GLY A 306 -17.86 11.73 -1.46
CA GLY A 306 -18.12 10.30 -1.38
C GLY A 306 -19.55 9.97 -1.81
N ASP A 307 -20.36 9.51 -0.87
CA ASP A 307 -21.73 9.00 -1.05
C ASP A 307 -22.82 9.98 -0.59
N LYS A 308 -22.46 11.14 -0.02
CA LYS A 308 -23.43 12.09 0.51
C LYS A 308 -23.31 13.46 -0.13
N VAL A 309 -24.46 14.08 -0.36
CA VAL A 309 -24.59 15.49 -0.69
C VAL A 309 -25.04 16.23 0.56
N ARG A 310 -24.25 17.23 0.94
CA ARG A 310 -24.52 18.09 2.10
C ARG A 310 -24.76 19.50 1.62
N LYS A 311 -25.75 20.16 2.21
CA LYS A 311 -25.90 21.60 2.18
C LYS A 311 -25.45 22.15 3.51
N THR A 312 -24.63 23.19 3.46
CA THR A 312 -24.29 23.96 4.65
C THR A 312 -24.87 25.34 4.50
N ASP A 313 -25.78 25.71 5.42
CA ASP A 313 -26.20 27.09 5.56
C ASP A 313 -25.19 27.80 6.49
N GLY A 314 -24.64 28.92 6.04
CA GLY A 314 -23.51 29.59 6.68
C GLY A 314 -22.16 28.93 6.36
N PRO A 315 -21.17 28.96 7.27
CA PRO A 315 -19.82 28.52 6.96
C PRO A 315 -19.64 26.99 7.00
N MET A 316 -18.79 26.47 6.11
CA MET A 316 -18.60 25.03 5.89
C MET A 316 -18.22 24.21 7.14
N ILE A 317 -17.56 24.81 8.13
CA ILE A 317 -17.31 24.19 9.45
C ILE A 317 -18.06 25.05 10.47
N GLY A 318 -18.85 24.43 11.35
CA GLY A 318 -19.67 25.15 12.34
C GLY A 318 -21.02 25.69 11.83
N GLY A 319 -21.27 25.75 10.52
CA GLY A 319 -22.60 26.03 9.95
C GLY A 319 -23.58 24.85 10.09
N LYS A 320 -24.87 25.12 9.88
CA LYS A 320 -25.91 24.08 9.95
C LYS A 320 -25.77 23.17 8.72
N LYS A 321 -25.27 21.96 8.94
CA LYS A 321 -25.11 20.94 7.90
C LYS A 321 -26.34 20.07 7.81
N GLU A 322 -26.93 20.04 6.63
CA GLU A 322 -28.02 19.15 6.29
C GLU A 322 -27.56 18.17 5.22
N VAL A 323 -27.78 16.88 5.46
CA VAL A 323 -27.59 15.86 4.41
C VAL A 323 -28.84 15.91 3.54
N ILE A 324 -28.72 16.47 2.34
CA ILE A 324 -29.85 16.58 1.40
C ILE A 324 -30.11 15.24 0.73
N ARG A 325 -29.04 14.50 0.43
CA ARG A 325 -29.15 13.23 -0.28
C ARG A 325 -28.05 12.27 0.15
N ASP A 326 -28.46 11.05 0.42
CA ASP A 326 -27.60 9.90 0.64
C ASP A 326 -27.70 9.00 -0.59
N MET A 327 -26.57 8.65 -1.21
CA MET A 327 -26.51 7.98 -2.51
C MET A 327 -25.85 6.62 -2.32
N LYS A 328 -26.63 5.55 -2.44
CA LYS A 328 -26.18 4.17 -2.33
C LYS A 328 -25.74 3.60 -3.67
N THR A 329 -26.27 4.11 -4.77
CA THR A 329 -25.94 3.63 -6.12
C THR A 329 -25.27 4.71 -6.96
N GLU A 330 -24.55 4.27 -7.98
CA GLU A 330 -23.93 5.20 -8.92
C GLU A 330 -24.96 6.00 -9.72
N LYS A 331 -26.09 5.38 -10.04
CA LYS A 331 -27.22 6.05 -10.67
C LYS A 331 -27.73 7.20 -9.81
N GLU A 332 -27.93 6.97 -8.51
CA GLU A 332 -28.33 8.03 -7.56
C GLU A 332 -27.31 9.17 -7.50
N ARG A 333 -26.02 8.86 -7.62
CA ARG A 333 -24.96 9.87 -7.69
C ARG A 333 -25.04 10.71 -8.95
N ILE A 334 -25.22 10.09 -10.09
CA ILE A 334 -25.39 10.77 -11.38
C ILE A 334 -26.66 11.65 -11.36
N ASP A 335 -27.75 11.13 -10.79
CA ASP A 335 -28.99 11.88 -10.63
C ASP A 335 -28.80 13.08 -9.68
N ALA A 336 -28.04 12.92 -8.59
CA ALA A 336 -27.71 14.01 -7.68
C ALA A 336 -26.82 15.08 -8.33
N LEU A 337 -25.82 14.69 -9.13
CA LEU A 337 -25.00 15.62 -9.91
C LEU A 337 -25.88 16.49 -10.82
N ARG A 338 -26.83 15.87 -11.54
CA ARG A 338 -27.76 16.56 -12.43
C ARG A 338 -28.70 17.49 -11.68
N GLU A 339 -29.38 16.97 -10.66
CA GLU A 339 -30.48 17.69 -9.99
C GLU A 339 -30.00 18.78 -9.01
N ILE A 340 -28.90 18.52 -8.30
CA ILE A 340 -28.43 19.42 -7.22
C ILE A 340 -27.34 20.36 -7.72
N PHE A 341 -26.36 19.83 -8.48
CA PHE A 341 -25.22 20.62 -8.95
C PHE A 341 -25.44 21.23 -10.34
N GLY A 342 -26.43 20.73 -11.08
CA GLY A 342 -26.64 21.08 -12.48
C GLY A 342 -25.57 20.49 -13.40
N VAL A 343 -24.91 19.41 -12.98
CA VAL A 343 -23.84 18.74 -13.70
C VAL A 343 -24.38 17.48 -14.36
N GLU A 344 -24.43 17.48 -15.68
CA GLU A 344 -24.93 16.34 -16.46
C GLU A 344 -23.76 15.63 -17.15
N LEU A 345 -23.67 14.31 -16.95
CA LEU A 345 -22.68 13.47 -17.63
C LEU A 345 -23.20 13.03 -19.00
N THR A 346 -22.31 12.90 -19.98
CA THR A 346 -22.66 12.30 -21.26
C THR A 346 -22.90 10.79 -21.13
N ASP A 347 -23.54 10.15 -22.12
CA ASP A 347 -23.77 8.71 -22.07
C ASP A 347 -22.45 7.91 -22.05
N GLU A 348 -21.46 8.37 -22.83
CA GLU A 348 -20.08 7.84 -22.75
C GLU A 348 -19.50 7.96 -21.34
N GLU A 349 -19.68 9.08 -20.65
CA GLU A 349 -19.18 9.27 -19.28
C GLU A 349 -19.89 8.37 -18.26
N LYS A 350 -21.18 8.11 -18.45
CA LYS A 350 -21.98 7.20 -17.59
C LYS A 350 -21.55 5.74 -17.76
N GLU A 351 -21.09 5.35 -18.94
CA GLU A 351 -20.61 3.99 -19.22
C GLU A 351 -19.19 3.73 -18.69
N ASN A 352 -18.40 4.78 -18.47
CA ASN A 352 -16.99 4.70 -18.13
C ASN A 352 -16.69 4.82 -16.62
N VAL A 353 -17.61 4.49 -15.73
CA VAL A 353 -17.41 4.63 -14.26
C VAL A 353 -16.23 3.76 -13.79
N ARG A 354 -15.30 4.34 -13.01
CA ARG A 354 -14.22 3.54 -12.39
C ARG A 354 -14.80 2.54 -11.37
N PRO A 355 -14.29 1.30 -11.29
CA PRO A 355 -14.73 0.33 -10.28
C PRO A 355 -14.59 0.83 -8.84
N GLU A 356 -13.56 1.65 -8.56
CA GLU A 356 -13.32 2.23 -7.24
C GLU A 356 -14.38 3.26 -6.83
N THR A 357 -15.04 3.91 -7.80
CA THR A 357 -16.13 4.89 -7.58
C THR A 357 -17.40 4.25 -7.06
N LEU A 358 -17.65 2.97 -7.34
CA LEU A 358 -18.83 2.21 -6.91
C LEU A 358 -18.89 1.97 -5.39
N ARG A 359 -17.84 2.35 -4.65
CA ARG A 359 -17.79 2.27 -3.19
C ARG A 359 -18.57 3.43 -2.56
N THR A 360 -19.89 3.36 -2.60
CA THR A 360 -20.76 4.21 -1.77
C THR A 360 -20.66 3.77 -0.31
N GLY A 361 -20.43 4.74 0.58
CA GLY A 361 -20.16 4.53 2.00
C GLY A 361 -21.41 4.28 2.82
N VAL A 362 -21.93 3.06 2.82
CA VAL A 362 -22.80 2.59 3.91
C VAL A 362 -22.26 1.28 4.43
N ASP A 363 -21.86 1.30 5.71
CA ASP A 363 -21.87 0.14 6.59
C ASP A 363 -23.30 -0.43 6.62
N ASP A 364 -23.63 -1.31 5.68
CA ASP A 364 -24.87 -2.09 5.74
C ASP A 364 -24.57 -3.41 6.44
N LYS A 365 -25.26 -3.65 7.56
CA LYS A 365 -25.21 -4.88 8.37
C LYS A 365 -25.94 -6.05 7.68
N SER A 366 -25.71 -6.23 6.38
CA SER A 366 -26.22 -7.35 5.61
C SER A 366 -25.52 -7.43 4.25
N THR A 367 -24.28 -7.95 4.23
CA THR A 367 -23.81 -9.01 3.31
C THR A 367 -22.30 -9.18 3.47
N ASP A 368 -21.94 -10.35 4.00
CA ASP A 368 -20.61 -10.79 4.45
C ASP A 368 -19.55 -10.99 3.32
N ARG A 369 -19.77 -10.45 2.11
CA ARG A 369 -18.84 -10.62 0.98
C ARG A 369 -17.79 -9.50 0.86
N SER A 370 -18.14 -8.24 1.13
CA SER A 370 -17.26 -7.09 0.81
C SER A 370 -16.17 -6.81 1.86
N ARG A 371 -16.35 -7.28 3.10
CA ARG A 371 -15.32 -7.21 4.15
C ARG A 371 -14.19 -8.21 3.91
N VAL A 372 -14.50 -9.37 3.34
CA VAL A 372 -13.52 -10.41 2.98
C VAL A 372 -12.68 -9.98 1.76
N GLU A 373 -13.22 -9.16 0.85
CA GLU A 373 -12.46 -8.64 -0.31
C GLU A 373 -11.57 -7.43 0.01
N ARG A 374 -11.95 -6.56 0.96
CA ARG A 374 -11.13 -5.41 1.36
C ARG A 374 -9.89 -5.78 2.17
N GLU A 375 -9.89 -6.93 2.83
CA GLU A 375 -8.73 -7.49 3.54
C GLU A 375 -7.78 -8.27 2.61
N ARG A 376 -8.17 -8.52 1.34
CA ARG A 376 -7.32 -9.24 0.38
C ARG A 376 -6.38 -8.29 -0.36
N GLY A 377 -5.11 -8.34 0.04
CA GLY A 377 -4.02 -7.62 -0.61
C GLY A 377 -3.90 -7.93 -2.10
N ALA A 378 -3.19 -7.08 -2.86
CA ALA A 378 -2.97 -7.27 -4.30
C ALA A 378 -2.36 -8.65 -4.63
N LEU A 379 -1.60 -9.24 -3.69
CA LEU A 379 -1.08 -10.61 -3.79
C LEU A 379 -2.18 -11.68 -3.61
N SER A 380 -3.15 -11.49 -2.70
CA SER A 380 -4.29 -12.40 -2.55
C SER A 380 -5.18 -12.40 -3.79
N ARG A 381 -5.38 -11.24 -4.42
CA ARG A 381 -6.06 -11.14 -5.72
C ARG A 381 -5.27 -11.83 -6.83
N ARG A 382 -3.94 -11.73 -6.81
CA ARG A 382 -3.07 -12.44 -7.76
C ARG A 382 -3.07 -13.96 -7.53
N LEU A 383 -3.17 -14.42 -6.29
CA LEU A 383 -3.28 -15.84 -5.94
C LEU A 383 -4.66 -16.43 -6.26
N GLU A 384 -5.71 -15.64 -6.08
CA GLU A 384 -7.08 -15.98 -6.50
C GLU A 384 -7.16 -16.07 -8.03
N GLN A 385 -6.59 -15.09 -8.74
CA GLN A 385 -6.44 -15.14 -10.20
C GLN A 385 -5.59 -16.34 -10.66
N MET A 386 -4.52 -16.69 -9.94
CA MET A 386 -3.74 -17.91 -10.23
C MET A 386 -4.50 -19.21 -9.92
N SER A 387 -5.39 -19.20 -8.92
CA SER A 387 -6.27 -20.33 -8.60
C SER A 387 -7.39 -20.48 -9.63
N GLU A 388 -7.92 -19.37 -10.15
CA GLU A 388 -8.86 -19.31 -11.26
C GLU A 388 -8.20 -19.77 -12.58
N GLU A 389 -6.97 -19.33 -12.87
CA GLU A 389 -6.15 -19.82 -13.99
C GLU A 389 -5.82 -21.32 -13.84
N SER A 390 -5.62 -21.82 -12.61
CA SER A 390 -5.42 -23.25 -12.34
C SER A 390 -6.70 -24.09 -12.52
N LEU A 391 -7.88 -23.47 -12.38
CA LEU A 391 -9.18 -24.09 -12.66
C LEU A 391 -9.48 -24.10 -14.16
N GLU A 392 -9.11 -23.03 -14.88
CA GLU A 392 -9.25 -22.92 -16.34
C GLU A 392 -8.29 -23.84 -17.12
N THR A 393 -7.14 -24.17 -16.55
CA THR A 393 -6.16 -25.10 -17.13
C THR A 393 -6.51 -26.59 -16.95
N GLY A 394 -7.66 -26.91 -16.34
CA GLY A 394 -8.42 -28.13 -16.66
C GLY A 394 -7.82 -29.46 -16.20
N GLY A 395 -7.36 -29.58 -14.96
CA GLY A 395 -7.03 -30.88 -14.35
C GLY A 395 -8.23 -31.51 -13.63
N LYS A 396 -8.50 -32.81 -13.83
CA LYS A 396 -9.54 -33.57 -13.09
C LYS A 396 -9.44 -33.47 -11.56
N SER A 397 -8.27 -33.12 -11.03
CA SER A 397 -8.02 -32.82 -9.62
C SER A 397 -8.64 -31.50 -9.14
N ALA A 398 -8.74 -30.50 -10.00
CA ALA A 398 -9.28 -29.18 -9.68
C ALA A 398 -10.81 -29.20 -9.55
N ILE A 399 -11.49 -30.02 -10.35
CA ILE A 399 -12.95 -30.25 -10.28
C ILE A 399 -13.34 -30.87 -8.93
N LYS A 400 -12.58 -31.88 -8.48
CA LYS A 400 -12.82 -32.56 -7.20
C LYS A 400 -12.54 -31.66 -5.99
N ALA A 401 -11.60 -30.73 -6.12
CA ALA A 401 -11.28 -29.74 -5.08
C ALA A 401 -12.39 -28.69 -4.89
N VAL A 402 -13.15 -28.37 -5.94
CA VAL A 402 -14.30 -27.44 -5.86
C VAL A 402 -15.54 -28.12 -5.25
N GLU A 403 -15.74 -29.42 -5.49
CA GLU A 403 -16.83 -30.18 -4.85
C GLU A 403 -16.62 -30.42 -3.35
N GLU A 404 -15.36 -30.60 -2.91
CA GLU A 404 -15.01 -30.94 -1.51
C GLU A 404 -14.73 -29.72 -0.62
N ALA A 405 -14.47 -28.54 -1.21
CA ALA A 405 -14.33 -27.31 -0.46
C ALA A 405 -15.72 -26.74 -0.17
N GLY A 406 -16.08 -26.63 1.12
CA GLY A 406 -17.37 -26.14 1.60
C GLY A 406 -17.62 -24.65 1.33
N PHE A 407 -17.64 -24.27 0.05
CA PHE A 407 -18.09 -22.98 -0.44
C PHE A 407 -19.61 -22.86 -0.22
N GLY A 408 -20.10 -21.67 0.11
CA GLY A 408 -21.54 -21.42 0.20
C GLY A 408 -22.24 -21.77 -1.11
N GLU A 409 -23.47 -22.31 -1.04
CA GLU A 409 -24.16 -22.88 -2.20
C GLU A 409 -24.25 -21.93 -3.41
N ASP A 410 -24.37 -20.62 -3.17
CA ASP A 410 -24.38 -19.62 -4.25
C ASP A 410 -23.03 -19.49 -4.98
N LEU A 411 -21.90 -19.68 -4.30
CA LEU A 411 -20.58 -19.65 -4.92
C LEU A 411 -20.30 -20.95 -5.68
N LYS A 412 -20.80 -22.07 -5.16
CA LYS A 412 -20.74 -23.37 -5.84
C LYS A 412 -21.54 -23.33 -7.16
N ARG A 413 -22.77 -22.80 -7.14
CA ARG A 413 -23.58 -22.62 -8.35
C ARG A 413 -22.91 -21.70 -9.38
N GLN A 414 -22.27 -20.62 -8.94
CA GLN A 414 -21.53 -19.71 -9.82
C GLN A 414 -20.29 -20.36 -10.45
N LEU A 415 -19.58 -21.19 -9.68
CA LEU A 415 -18.42 -21.94 -10.18
C LEU A 415 -18.86 -23.05 -11.15
N GLU A 416 -19.95 -23.76 -10.86
CA GLU A 416 -20.52 -24.78 -11.75
C GLU A 416 -20.99 -24.17 -13.08
N GLU A 417 -21.69 -23.03 -13.03
CA GLU A 417 -22.15 -22.31 -14.22
C GLU A 417 -20.96 -21.78 -15.05
N LYS A 418 -19.91 -21.29 -14.39
CA LYS A 418 -18.67 -20.88 -15.07
C LYS A 418 -17.91 -22.05 -15.66
N ILE A 419 -17.77 -23.17 -14.94
CA ILE A 419 -17.15 -24.40 -15.44
C ILE A 419 -17.91 -24.92 -16.66
N ALA A 420 -19.25 -24.92 -16.63
CA ALA A 420 -20.08 -25.30 -17.77
C ALA A 420 -19.90 -24.34 -18.95
N SER A 421 -19.76 -23.04 -18.71
CA SER A 421 -19.52 -22.05 -19.77
C SER A 421 -18.14 -22.19 -20.42
N THR A 422 -17.12 -22.52 -19.61
CA THR A 422 -15.74 -22.70 -20.07
C THR A 422 -15.57 -24.05 -20.76
N SER A 423 -16.19 -25.11 -20.25
CA SER A 423 -16.22 -26.42 -20.94
C SER A 423 -16.93 -26.31 -22.29
N PHE A 424 -18.06 -25.60 -22.36
CA PHE A 424 -18.76 -25.35 -23.61
C PHE A 424 -17.89 -24.56 -24.62
N ARG A 425 -17.14 -23.55 -24.15
CA ARG A 425 -16.19 -22.81 -25.01
C ARG A 425 -15.03 -23.66 -25.48
N ASN A 426 -14.48 -24.51 -24.63
CA ASN A 426 -13.38 -25.41 -24.98
C ASN A 426 -13.82 -26.51 -25.96
N GLU A 427 -15.01 -27.10 -25.76
CA GLU A 427 -15.58 -28.10 -26.66
C GLU A 427 -15.91 -27.51 -28.04
N ASN A 428 -16.28 -26.23 -28.10
CA ASN A 428 -16.65 -25.52 -29.33
C ASN A 428 -15.60 -24.52 -29.81
N ALA A 429 -14.33 -24.68 -29.42
CA ALA A 429 -13.26 -23.71 -29.65
C ALA A 429 -13.10 -23.32 -31.13
N ASN A 430 -13.22 -24.29 -32.05
CA ASN A 430 -13.15 -24.04 -33.50
C ASN A 430 -14.32 -23.18 -34.01
N ALA A 431 -15.54 -23.41 -33.51
CA ALA A 431 -16.71 -22.62 -33.90
C ALA A 431 -16.59 -21.16 -33.41
N PHE A 432 -16.07 -20.97 -32.19
CA PHE A 432 -15.78 -19.64 -31.66
C PHE A 432 -14.63 -18.95 -32.41
N ALA A 433 -13.58 -19.67 -32.79
CA ALA A 433 -12.49 -19.14 -33.61
C ALA A 433 -12.98 -18.70 -35.00
N GLN A 434 -13.86 -19.48 -35.63
CA GLN A 434 -14.45 -19.15 -36.92
C GLN A 434 -15.43 -17.98 -36.85
N ALA A 435 -16.26 -17.91 -35.80
CA ALA A 435 -17.20 -16.81 -35.57
C ALA A 435 -16.50 -15.49 -35.18
N GLY A 436 -15.32 -15.56 -34.55
CA GLY A 436 -14.51 -14.42 -34.15
C GLY A 436 -13.63 -13.83 -35.24
N LEU A 437 -13.56 -14.45 -36.43
CA LEU A 437 -12.72 -13.94 -37.52
C LEU A 437 -13.35 -12.73 -38.24
N PRO A 438 -12.60 -11.63 -38.43
CA PRO A 438 -13.08 -10.49 -39.19
C PRO A 438 -13.19 -10.84 -40.69
N SER A 439 -14.14 -10.21 -41.40
CA SER A 439 -14.39 -10.47 -42.83
C SER A 439 -13.20 -10.17 -43.76
N SER A 440 -12.21 -9.40 -43.26
CA SER A 440 -10.96 -9.08 -43.94
C SER A 440 -9.84 -10.12 -43.77
N ALA A 441 -10.06 -11.19 -42.99
CA ALA A 441 -9.04 -12.22 -42.76
C ALA A 441 -8.66 -12.93 -44.07
N GLY A 442 -7.36 -13.17 -44.27
CA GLY A 442 -6.84 -13.86 -45.45
C GLY A 442 -7.33 -15.31 -45.53
N LYS A 443 -7.13 -15.93 -46.70
CA LYS A 443 -7.56 -17.31 -46.95
C LYS A 443 -6.87 -18.29 -46.00
N PHE A 444 -5.58 -18.09 -45.76
CA PHE A 444 -4.78 -18.96 -44.90
C PHE A 444 -5.23 -18.92 -43.43
N GLU A 445 -5.56 -17.73 -42.90
CA GLU A 445 -6.04 -17.58 -41.54
C GLU A 445 -7.44 -18.20 -41.36
N ARG A 446 -8.30 -18.09 -42.38
CA ARG A 446 -9.62 -18.75 -42.39
C ARG A 446 -9.51 -20.27 -42.45
N ASP A 447 -8.64 -20.78 -43.32
CA ASP A 447 -8.42 -22.23 -43.48
C ASP A 447 -7.80 -22.83 -42.19
N THR A 448 -6.95 -22.06 -41.50
CA THR A 448 -6.33 -22.47 -40.23
C THR A 448 -7.33 -22.46 -39.07
N ALA A 449 -8.19 -21.45 -38.97
CA ALA A 449 -9.21 -21.38 -37.92
C ALA A 449 -10.33 -22.42 -38.12
N ALA A 450 -10.60 -22.81 -39.38
CA ALA A 450 -11.55 -23.86 -39.72
C ALA A 450 -10.93 -25.28 -39.68
N ALA A 451 -9.61 -25.38 -39.50
CA ALA A 451 -8.91 -26.67 -39.46
C ALA A 451 -9.32 -27.46 -38.21
N GLN A 452 -9.45 -28.79 -38.37
CA GLN A 452 -9.73 -29.66 -37.24
C GLN A 452 -8.54 -29.65 -36.26
N VAL A 453 -8.86 -29.60 -34.96
CA VAL A 453 -7.85 -29.68 -33.90
C VAL A 453 -7.14 -31.03 -33.99
N TRP A 454 -5.81 -31.01 -33.92
CA TRP A 454 -4.99 -32.23 -33.97
C TRP A 454 -5.34 -33.16 -32.79
N THR A 455 -5.82 -34.36 -33.09
CA THR A 455 -6.28 -35.34 -32.09
C THR A 455 -5.18 -36.27 -31.59
N GLY A 456 -3.91 -36.06 -31.99
CA GLY A 456 -2.79 -36.95 -31.69
C GLY A 456 -2.53 -38.02 -32.76
N THR A 457 -3.47 -38.22 -33.69
CA THR A 457 -3.36 -39.15 -34.81
C THR A 457 -3.52 -38.41 -36.14
N GLU A 458 -2.60 -38.61 -37.08
CA GLU A 458 -2.65 -37.99 -38.41
C GLU A 458 -3.86 -38.52 -39.19
N SER A 459 -4.67 -37.62 -39.77
CA SER A 459 -5.78 -38.03 -40.63
C SER A 459 -5.24 -38.59 -41.95
N VAL A 460 -6.01 -39.47 -42.62
CA VAL A 460 -5.60 -40.03 -43.93
C VAL A 460 -5.42 -38.94 -44.99
N ALA A 461 -6.21 -37.86 -44.89
CA ALA A 461 -6.11 -36.70 -45.77
C ALA A 461 -4.81 -35.92 -45.52
N ASP A 462 -4.43 -35.68 -44.26
CA ASP A 462 -3.17 -35.01 -43.91
C ASP A 462 -1.96 -35.88 -44.26
N ALA A 463 -2.04 -37.19 -44.01
CA ALA A 463 -1.00 -38.13 -44.41
C ALA A 463 -0.79 -38.14 -45.92
N SER A 464 -1.88 -38.08 -46.69
CA SER A 464 -1.85 -38.01 -48.16
C SER A 464 -1.33 -36.66 -48.66
N LEU A 465 -1.70 -35.56 -48.01
CA LEU A 465 -1.18 -34.21 -48.30
C LEU A 465 0.32 -34.10 -48.01
N ARG A 466 0.77 -34.70 -46.91
CA ARG A 466 2.19 -34.81 -46.56
C ARG A 466 2.94 -35.65 -47.59
N MET A 467 2.40 -36.80 -47.98
CA MET A 467 2.97 -37.64 -49.04
C MET A 467 3.05 -36.91 -50.38
N LEU A 468 2.05 -36.11 -50.74
CA LEU A 468 2.06 -35.28 -51.95
C LEU A 468 3.10 -34.14 -51.88
N ASN A 469 3.23 -33.48 -50.72
CA ASN A 469 4.26 -32.46 -50.49
C ASN A 469 5.68 -33.05 -50.49
N ASP A 470 5.85 -34.26 -49.96
CA ASP A 470 7.12 -34.98 -49.98
C ASP A 470 7.46 -35.50 -51.39
N ALA A 471 6.46 -35.93 -52.17
CA ALA A 471 6.61 -36.37 -53.56
C ALA A 471 6.92 -35.21 -54.52
N HIS A 472 6.31 -34.04 -54.30
CA HIS A 472 6.58 -32.80 -55.01
C HIS A 472 7.35 -31.83 -54.13
N LYS A 473 8.54 -32.26 -53.68
CA LYS A 473 9.46 -31.40 -52.95
C LYS A 473 9.70 -30.13 -53.78
N PRO A 474 9.33 -28.92 -53.30
CA PRO A 474 9.52 -27.71 -54.08
C PRO A 474 11.00 -27.59 -54.43
N LEU A 475 11.29 -27.37 -55.71
CA LEU A 475 12.64 -27.27 -56.25
C LEU A 475 13.50 -26.39 -55.33
N ARG A 476 14.50 -27.01 -54.68
CA ARG A 476 15.54 -26.26 -53.97
C ARG A 476 16.34 -25.51 -55.02
N LEU A 477 15.89 -24.29 -55.34
CA LEU A 477 16.74 -23.31 -56.00
C LEU A 477 18.04 -23.24 -55.18
N PRO A 478 19.22 -23.28 -55.84
CA PRO A 478 20.47 -23.12 -55.11
C PRO A 478 20.37 -21.85 -54.29
N PRO A 479 20.84 -21.84 -53.03
CA PRO A 479 20.86 -20.64 -52.25
C PRO A 479 21.81 -19.70 -52.97
N ARG A 480 21.25 -18.80 -53.78
CA ARG A 480 21.92 -17.58 -54.18
C ARG A 480 22.15 -16.88 -52.85
N GLN A 481 23.30 -17.13 -52.22
CA GLN A 481 23.72 -16.38 -51.05
C GLN A 481 23.58 -14.91 -51.46
N PRO A 482 22.63 -14.16 -50.87
CA PRO A 482 22.82 -12.73 -50.85
C PRO A 482 24.03 -12.60 -49.95
N GLY A 483 25.21 -12.40 -50.56
CA GLY A 483 26.43 -12.19 -49.82
C GLY A 483 26.11 -11.20 -48.72
N VAL A 484 26.33 -11.60 -47.48
CA VAL A 484 26.20 -10.73 -46.33
C VAL A 484 27.27 -9.67 -46.51
N ARG A 485 26.93 -8.59 -47.23
CA ARG A 485 27.57 -7.31 -47.01
C ARG A 485 27.30 -7.02 -45.55
N LEU A 486 28.35 -6.87 -44.75
CA LEU A 486 28.20 -6.29 -43.42
C LEU A 486 27.30 -5.04 -43.56
N PRO A 487 26.31 -4.87 -42.67
CA PRO A 487 25.39 -3.76 -42.79
C PRO A 487 26.19 -2.47 -42.70
N THR A 488 26.32 -1.77 -43.82
CA THR A 488 27.01 -0.48 -43.85
C THR A 488 26.21 0.61 -43.12
N LYS A 489 24.94 0.33 -42.80
CA LYS A 489 24.11 1.09 -41.85
C LYS A 489 23.17 0.15 -41.10
N VAL A 490 23.14 0.32 -39.78
CA VAL A 490 22.11 -0.21 -38.90
C VAL A 490 20.83 0.61 -39.12
N ASP A 491 19.73 -0.03 -39.49
CA ASP A 491 18.43 0.62 -39.54
C ASP A 491 17.90 0.77 -38.11
N THR A 492 17.92 2.00 -37.59
CA THR A 492 17.48 2.32 -36.23
C THR A 492 16.00 2.74 -36.18
N GLY A 493 15.20 2.46 -37.22
CA GLY A 493 13.77 2.80 -37.24
C GLY A 493 13.47 4.30 -37.22
N ARG A 494 14.45 5.16 -37.53
CA ARG A 494 14.26 6.62 -37.68
C ARG A 494 14.26 6.98 -39.15
N LYS A 495 13.21 7.69 -39.61
CA LYS A 495 13.20 8.29 -40.96
C LYS A 495 14.45 9.15 -41.13
N GLY A 496 15.30 8.79 -42.10
CA GLY A 496 16.52 9.53 -42.39
C GLY A 496 16.21 10.97 -42.76
N SER A 497 16.62 11.91 -41.90
CA SER A 497 16.63 13.33 -42.24
C SER A 497 17.64 13.53 -43.37
N THR A 498 17.16 14.04 -44.51
CA THR A 498 18.00 14.51 -45.60
C THR A 498 18.89 15.63 -45.08
N VAL A 499 20.19 15.36 -44.97
CA VAL A 499 21.19 16.34 -44.54
C VAL A 499 21.11 17.56 -45.45
N GLY A 500 20.81 18.73 -44.86
CA GLY A 500 20.63 19.98 -45.60
C GLY A 500 21.84 20.33 -46.47
N ALA A 501 21.58 20.97 -47.61
CA ALA A 501 22.60 21.27 -48.62
C ALA A 501 23.82 22.03 -48.06
N GLY A 502 23.62 22.91 -47.07
CA GLY A 502 24.71 23.66 -46.42
C GLY A 502 25.69 22.78 -45.64
N VAL A 503 25.22 21.73 -44.97
CA VAL A 503 26.08 20.79 -44.23
C VAL A 503 26.89 19.94 -45.21
N ARG A 504 26.29 19.55 -46.34
CA ARG A 504 27.02 18.83 -47.40
C ARG A 504 28.12 19.68 -48.04
N LEU A 505 27.84 20.97 -48.28
CA LEU A 505 28.80 21.90 -48.86
C LEU A 505 29.99 22.18 -47.92
N ALA A 506 29.72 22.38 -46.62
CA ALA A 506 30.76 22.56 -45.61
C ALA A 506 31.66 21.31 -45.52
N THR A 507 31.05 20.12 -45.48
CA THR A 507 31.79 18.86 -45.41
C THR A 507 32.64 18.60 -46.67
N ALA A 508 32.16 19.04 -47.85
CA ALA A 508 32.90 18.91 -49.10
C ALA A 508 34.11 19.87 -49.13
N ARG A 509 33.92 21.14 -48.72
CA ARG A 509 34.99 22.15 -48.62
C ARG A 509 36.08 21.74 -47.63
N ASP A 510 35.71 21.15 -46.50
CA ASP A 510 36.67 20.69 -45.51
C ASP A 510 37.49 19.50 -46.05
N LYS A 511 36.87 18.57 -46.79
CA LYS A 511 37.57 17.45 -47.42
C LYS A 511 38.54 17.88 -48.52
N THR A 512 38.20 18.89 -49.32
CA THR A 512 39.13 19.43 -50.32
C THR A 512 40.28 20.19 -49.68
N SER A 513 40.05 20.91 -48.56
CA SER A 513 41.13 21.58 -47.82
C SER A 513 42.15 20.58 -47.25
N VAL A 514 41.67 19.47 -46.67
CA VAL A 514 42.53 18.40 -46.12
C VAL A 514 43.32 17.70 -47.22
N TYR A 515 42.73 17.47 -48.40
CA TYR A 515 43.43 16.85 -49.53
C TYR A 515 44.52 17.77 -50.09
N ALA A 516 44.24 19.08 -50.24
CA ALA A 516 45.20 20.07 -50.72
C ALA A 516 46.43 20.18 -49.81
N THR A 517 46.23 20.25 -48.49
CA THR A 517 47.34 20.33 -47.53
C THR A 517 48.14 19.02 -47.43
N SER A 518 47.51 17.87 -47.70
CA SER A 518 48.19 16.58 -47.66
C SER A 518 49.10 16.30 -48.87
N LYS A 519 48.88 16.98 -49.99
CA LYS A 519 49.62 16.78 -51.25
C LYS A 519 50.69 17.83 -51.53
N ASP A 520 50.89 18.80 -50.64
CA ASP A 520 51.90 19.85 -50.81
C ASP A 520 53.33 19.26 -50.72
N PRO A 521 54.12 19.27 -51.82
CA PRO A 521 55.42 18.60 -51.89
C PRO A 521 56.54 19.31 -51.10
N SER A 522 56.26 20.48 -50.51
CA SER A 522 57.25 21.30 -49.80
C SER A 522 57.47 20.95 -48.31
N LEU A 523 56.67 20.04 -47.74
CA LEU A 523 56.66 19.75 -46.29
C LEU A 523 57.35 18.43 -45.93
N SER A 524 58.23 18.47 -44.92
CA SER A 524 58.96 17.30 -44.41
C SER A 524 58.05 16.28 -43.72
N GLU A 525 58.47 15.01 -43.66
CA GLU A 525 57.63 13.91 -43.16
C GLU A 525 57.26 14.07 -41.65
N ASN A 526 58.15 14.68 -40.87
CA ASN A 526 57.92 14.99 -39.47
C ASN A 526 56.95 16.17 -39.27
N GLU A 527 57.02 17.19 -40.11
CA GLU A 527 56.06 18.30 -40.10
C GLU A 527 54.68 17.84 -40.54
N ARG A 528 54.59 16.96 -41.54
CA ARG A 528 53.33 16.32 -41.94
C ARG A 528 52.70 15.49 -40.82
N LYS A 529 53.51 14.80 -40.00
CA LYS A 529 53.03 14.07 -38.82
C LYS A 529 52.52 15.02 -37.73
N ARG A 530 53.22 16.12 -37.44
CA ARG A 530 52.76 17.15 -36.49
C ARG A 530 51.48 17.83 -36.95
N LEU A 531 51.39 18.20 -38.22
CA LEU A 531 50.19 18.81 -38.79
C LEU A 531 49.01 17.83 -38.79
N ARG A 532 49.24 16.54 -39.07
CA ARG A 532 48.23 15.47 -38.91
C ARG A 532 47.80 15.29 -37.47
N ALA A 533 48.72 15.38 -36.51
CA ALA A 533 48.40 15.27 -35.09
C ALA A 533 47.58 16.48 -34.61
N GLU A 534 47.90 17.69 -35.07
CA GLU A 534 47.17 18.90 -34.74
C GLU A 534 45.78 18.93 -35.39
N LEU A 535 45.65 18.50 -36.65
CA LEU A 535 44.36 18.31 -37.30
C LEU A 535 43.55 17.19 -36.61
N LYS A 536 44.19 16.09 -36.21
CA LYS A 536 43.54 15.02 -35.43
C LYS A 536 43.07 15.51 -34.06
N ALA A 537 43.79 16.42 -33.41
CA ALA A 537 43.38 17.07 -32.16
C ALA A 537 42.19 18.03 -32.37
N ARG A 538 42.10 18.71 -33.51
CA ARG A 538 40.93 19.55 -33.86
C ARG A 538 39.67 18.75 -34.19
N PHE A 539 39.81 17.49 -34.59
CA PHE A 539 38.70 16.55 -34.84
C PHE A 539 38.50 15.50 -33.73
N GLN A 540 39.31 15.53 -32.67
CA GLN A 540 38.97 14.86 -31.41
C GLN A 540 37.81 15.65 -30.78
N SER A 541 36.81 14.91 -30.29
CA SER A 541 35.50 15.40 -29.89
C SER A 541 35.51 16.21 -28.59
N GLY A 542 36.33 17.27 -28.50
CA GLY A 542 36.47 18.14 -27.34
C GLY A 542 35.88 19.55 -27.50
N ALA A 543 35.39 19.94 -28.69
CA ALA A 543 34.97 21.33 -28.91
C ALA A 543 33.57 21.54 -29.53
N ARG A 544 32.84 20.47 -29.87
CA ARG A 544 31.45 20.57 -30.34
C ARG A 544 30.62 19.34 -29.93
N GLN A 545 30.27 19.23 -28.65
CA GLN A 545 29.09 18.47 -28.26
C GLN A 545 28.11 19.42 -27.59
N VAL A 546 26.97 19.57 -28.26
CA VAL A 546 25.83 20.38 -27.83
C VAL A 546 25.23 19.68 -26.59
N PRO A 547 24.93 20.40 -25.49
CA PRO A 547 24.46 19.81 -24.22
C PRO A 547 22.98 19.41 -24.26
N ALA A 548 22.55 18.74 -25.34
CA ALA A 548 21.14 18.46 -25.61
C ALA A 548 20.76 16.97 -25.43
N THR A 549 21.68 16.09 -25.00
CA THR A 549 21.36 14.67 -24.77
C THR A 549 21.94 14.15 -23.45
N VAL A 550 21.15 13.36 -22.72
CA VAL A 550 21.48 12.73 -21.43
C VAL A 550 22.78 11.91 -21.50
N GLN A 551 23.09 11.35 -22.67
CA GLN A 551 24.32 10.60 -22.94
C GLN A 551 25.57 11.49 -23.03
N GLY A 552 25.43 12.74 -23.50
CA GLY A 552 26.52 13.73 -23.52
C GLY A 552 26.86 14.25 -22.12
N LEU A 553 25.86 14.40 -21.25
CA LEU A 553 26.07 14.74 -19.84
C LEU A 553 26.76 13.59 -19.08
N ALA A 554 26.40 12.34 -19.34
CA ALA A 554 27.05 11.17 -18.73
C ALA A 554 28.53 11.03 -19.14
N SER A 555 28.85 11.30 -20.41
CA SER A 555 30.23 11.32 -20.91
C SER A 555 31.07 12.42 -20.26
N LEU A 556 30.51 13.62 -20.14
CA LEU A 556 31.20 14.78 -19.55
C LEU A 556 31.36 14.64 -18.03
N ALA A 557 30.41 13.97 -17.37
CA ALA A 557 30.53 13.61 -15.96
C ALA A 557 31.65 12.59 -15.74
N ASN A 558 31.74 11.54 -16.57
CA ASN A 558 32.79 10.54 -16.46
C ASN A 558 34.20 11.12 -16.73
N GLU A 559 34.35 11.97 -17.73
CA GLU A 559 35.62 12.66 -18.02
C GLU A 559 36.04 13.59 -16.87
N ARG A 560 35.09 14.33 -16.28
CA ARG A 560 35.38 15.17 -15.10
C ARG A 560 35.72 14.36 -13.85
N ILE A 561 35.14 13.17 -13.70
CA ILE A 561 35.46 12.24 -12.60
C ILE A 561 36.87 11.69 -12.80
N GLU A 562 37.24 11.25 -14.00
CA GLU A 562 38.59 10.78 -14.31
C GLU A 562 39.65 11.87 -14.13
N ASP A 563 39.37 13.11 -14.57
CA ASP A 563 40.25 14.27 -14.35
C ASP A 563 40.39 14.65 -12.88
N ALA A 564 39.34 14.48 -12.07
CA ALA A 564 39.39 14.72 -10.64
C ALA A 564 40.09 13.58 -9.88
N ILE A 565 40.03 12.34 -10.38
CA ILE A 565 40.81 11.19 -9.90
C ILE A 565 42.30 11.40 -10.22
N ALA A 566 42.64 11.80 -11.44
CA ALA A 566 44.00 12.11 -11.85
C ALA A 566 44.62 13.28 -11.06
N ARG A 567 43.79 14.28 -10.70
CA ARG A 567 44.18 15.39 -9.81
C ARG A 567 44.22 15.02 -8.33
N GLY A 568 43.95 13.77 -7.96
CA GLY A 568 44.05 13.27 -6.59
C GLY A 568 42.97 13.79 -5.64
N GLN A 569 41.89 14.41 -6.14
CA GLN A 569 40.81 15.00 -5.33
C GLN A 569 39.96 13.95 -4.60
N PHE A 570 40.06 12.67 -4.98
CA PHE A 570 39.36 11.55 -4.35
C PHE A 570 40.17 10.83 -3.26
N LYS A 571 41.40 11.26 -2.96
CA LYS A 571 42.26 10.56 -1.99
C LYS A 571 41.82 10.73 -0.52
N ASN A 572 41.15 11.84 -0.16
CA ASN A 572 40.76 12.18 1.22
C ASN A 572 39.28 12.60 1.34
N LEU A 573 38.35 11.86 0.72
CA LEU A 573 36.92 12.05 0.98
C LEU A 573 36.46 11.16 2.16
N PRO A 574 35.66 11.68 3.12
CA PRO A 574 35.08 10.84 4.16
C PRO A 574 34.16 9.81 3.50
N ARG A 575 34.56 8.52 3.52
CA ARG A 575 33.72 7.44 2.99
C ARG A 575 32.45 7.37 3.84
N GLY A 576 31.31 7.51 3.18
CA GLY A 576 30.02 7.17 3.76
C GLY A 576 30.00 5.72 4.27
N LYS A 577 29.00 5.42 5.11
CA LYS A 577 28.82 4.10 5.75
C LYS A 577 29.09 2.96 4.77
N GLU A 578 29.91 2.03 5.22
CA GLU A 578 30.34 0.84 4.49
C GLU A 578 29.11 0.12 3.91
N ILE A 579 29.01 0.07 2.58
CA ILE A 579 27.99 -0.74 1.92
C ILE A 579 28.43 -2.19 2.10
N VAL A 580 27.84 -2.85 3.09
CA VAL A 580 28.06 -4.28 3.33
C VAL A 580 27.68 -5.03 2.05
N ARG A 581 28.67 -5.61 1.39
CA ARG A 581 28.48 -6.39 0.18
C ARG A 581 27.80 -7.69 0.58
N ASP A 582 26.57 -7.87 0.13
CA ASP A 582 25.80 -9.07 0.41
C ASP A 582 26.36 -10.23 -0.43
N TYR A 583 27.12 -11.13 0.19
CA TYR A 583 27.76 -12.27 -0.47
C TYR A 583 26.76 -13.22 -1.13
N ASN A 584 25.50 -13.22 -0.67
CA ASN A 584 24.42 -14.02 -1.24
C ASN A 584 23.94 -13.49 -2.60
N ALA A 585 24.23 -12.22 -2.93
CA ALA A 585 23.92 -11.64 -4.25
C ALA A 585 24.67 -12.32 -5.40
N SER A 586 25.79 -12.97 -5.09
CA SER A 586 26.65 -13.69 -6.04
C SER A 586 26.52 -15.21 -5.94
N ASN A 587 25.58 -15.73 -5.16
CA ASN A 587 25.39 -17.18 -5.01
C ASN A 587 24.78 -17.76 -6.31
N PRO A 588 25.48 -18.66 -7.03
CA PRO A 588 24.98 -19.26 -8.28
C PRO A 588 23.74 -20.14 -8.11
N PHE A 589 23.44 -20.56 -6.87
CA PHE A 589 22.34 -21.46 -6.55
C PHE A 589 21.07 -20.74 -6.10
N LEU A 590 21.13 -19.42 -5.90
CA LEU A 590 19.97 -18.59 -5.61
C LEU A 590 19.63 -17.81 -6.87
N ASP A 591 18.40 -17.95 -7.36
CA ASP A 591 17.97 -17.13 -8.48
C ASP A 591 18.01 -15.64 -8.08
N THR A 592 18.50 -14.80 -8.98
CA THR A 592 18.61 -13.35 -8.76
C THR A 592 17.25 -12.75 -8.38
N THR A 593 16.16 -13.25 -8.97
CA THR A 593 14.79 -12.83 -8.66
C THR A 593 14.41 -13.18 -7.23
N GLU A 594 14.65 -14.43 -6.81
CA GLU A 594 14.34 -14.92 -5.46
C GLU A 594 15.14 -14.17 -4.39
N TYR A 595 16.43 -13.93 -4.65
CA TYR A 595 17.30 -13.16 -3.79
C TYR A 595 16.80 -11.71 -3.61
N PHE A 596 16.47 -11.01 -4.70
CA PHE A 596 15.94 -9.64 -4.59
C PHE A 596 14.55 -9.60 -3.96
N MET A 597 13.71 -10.60 -4.20
CA MET A 597 12.39 -10.73 -3.58
C MET A 597 12.51 -10.91 -2.06
N ASN A 598 13.33 -11.85 -1.60
CA ASN A 598 13.57 -12.08 -0.17
C ASN A 598 14.20 -10.86 0.51
N LYS A 599 15.10 -10.15 -0.19
CA LYS A 599 15.70 -8.90 0.30
C LYS A 599 14.69 -7.75 0.39
N MET A 600 13.76 -7.65 -0.56
CA MET A 600 12.66 -6.68 -0.49
C MET A 600 11.70 -7.01 0.66
N ILE A 601 11.36 -8.29 0.86
CA ILE A 601 10.52 -8.77 1.96
C ILE A 601 11.16 -8.42 3.32
N GLN A 602 12.46 -8.71 3.50
CA GLN A 602 13.20 -8.37 4.71
C GLN A 602 13.29 -6.86 4.95
N LYS A 603 13.51 -6.06 3.89
CA LYS A 603 13.62 -4.59 3.99
C LYS A 603 12.27 -3.92 4.28
N GLN A 604 11.17 -4.55 3.92
CA GLN A 604 9.81 -4.03 4.12
C GLN A 604 9.15 -4.58 5.38
N GLU A 605 9.85 -5.42 6.17
CA GLU A 605 9.32 -6.08 7.38
C GLU A 605 8.01 -6.85 7.13
N ILE A 606 7.80 -7.34 5.90
CA ILE A 606 6.57 -8.04 5.52
C ILE A 606 6.71 -9.51 5.90
N VAL A 607 5.78 -10.02 6.71
CA VAL A 607 5.71 -11.44 7.05
C VAL A 607 4.82 -12.14 6.00
N PRO A 608 5.34 -13.14 5.25
CA PRO A 608 4.52 -13.89 4.32
C PRO A 608 3.27 -14.49 5.00
N PRO A 609 2.10 -14.51 4.33
CA PRO A 609 0.83 -14.96 4.94
C PRO A 609 0.88 -16.38 5.55
N TRP A 610 1.68 -17.28 4.98
CA TRP A 610 1.84 -18.64 5.52
C TRP A 610 2.61 -18.66 6.85
N ILE A 611 3.47 -17.68 7.12
CA ILE A 611 4.19 -17.54 8.40
C ILE A 611 3.22 -17.03 9.49
N GLU A 612 2.32 -16.10 9.18
CA GLU A 612 1.26 -15.69 10.12
C GLU A 612 0.36 -16.88 10.49
N LYS A 613 -0.05 -17.66 9.48
CA LYS A 613 -0.79 -18.92 9.69
C LYS A 613 0.02 -19.96 10.44
N GLN A 614 1.34 -19.99 10.27
CA GLN A 614 2.24 -20.83 11.06
C GLN A 614 2.19 -20.45 12.54
N GLN A 615 2.26 -19.15 12.85
CA GLN A 615 2.19 -18.66 14.21
C GLN A 615 0.83 -18.98 14.85
N GLU A 616 -0.26 -18.78 14.11
CA GLU A 616 -1.62 -19.15 14.54
C GLU A 616 -1.75 -20.66 14.82
N LEU A 617 -1.25 -21.51 13.92
CA LEU A 617 -1.26 -22.96 14.08
C LEU A 617 -0.44 -23.41 15.30
N VAL A 618 0.75 -22.84 15.49
CA VAL A 618 1.62 -23.16 16.63
C VAL A 618 0.98 -22.70 17.94
N ALA A 619 0.40 -21.50 17.98
CA ALA A 619 -0.28 -20.98 19.16
C ALA A 619 -1.50 -21.82 19.55
N THR A 620 -2.35 -22.16 18.58
CA THR A 620 -3.54 -22.99 18.80
C THR A 620 -3.18 -24.41 19.24
N ALA A 621 -2.19 -25.03 18.61
CA ALA A 621 -1.69 -26.35 19.01
C ALA A 621 -1.09 -26.33 20.42
N THR A 622 -0.36 -25.28 20.78
CA THR A 622 0.23 -25.10 22.12
C THR A 622 -0.86 -24.91 23.18
N ARG A 623 -1.91 -24.13 22.88
CA ARG A 623 -3.07 -23.95 23.76
C ARG A 623 -3.85 -25.25 23.95
N PHE A 624 -4.06 -26.01 22.88
CA PHE A 624 -4.70 -27.33 22.95
C PHE A 624 -3.90 -28.30 23.83
N ARG A 625 -2.59 -28.44 23.57
CA ARG A 625 -1.72 -29.34 24.33
C ARG A 625 -1.60 -28.94 25.80
N SER A 626 -1.48 -27.65 26.10
CA SER A 626 -1.41 -27.17 27.50
C SER A 626 -2.70 -27.45 28.26
N ARG A 627 -3.86 -27.19 27.64
CA ARG A 627 -5.17 -27.55 28.21
C ARG A 627 -5.30 -29.05 28.44
N LEU A 628 -5.03 -29.86 27.42
CA LEU A 628 -5.12 -31.32 27.50
C LEU A 628 -4.25 -31.88 28.63
N ARG A 629 -3.00 -31.40 28.75
CA ARG A 629 -2.10 -31.80 29.85
C ARG A 629 -2.61 -31.33 31.21
N ALA A 630 -3.15 -30.12 31.32
CA ALA A 630 -3.66 -29.59 32.58
C ALA A 630 -4.92 -30.34 33.06
N ASP A 631 -5.86 -30.58 32.15
CA ASP A 631 -7.13 -31.28 32.42
C ASP A 631 -6.86 -32.73 32.82
N TRP A 632 -6.00 -33.43 32.06
CA TRP A 632 -5.58 -34.79 32.40
C TRP A 632 -4.82 -34.86 33.73
N ARG A 633 -3.83 -33.99 33.96
CA ARG A 633 -3.08 -33.94 35.23
C ARG A 633 -4.01 -33.73 36.42
N ARG A 634 -4.98 -32.83 36.27
CA ARG A 634 -5.99 -32.53 37.30
C ARG A 634 -6.90 -33.73 37.56
N HIS A 635 -7.33 -34.43 36.51
CA HIS A 635 -8.15 -35.64 36.61
C HIS A 635 -7.43 -36.77 37.33
N VAL A 636 -6.23 -37.14 36.88
CA VAL A 636 -5.43 -38.22 37.48
C VAL A 636 -5.11 -37.92 38.94
N SER A 637 -4.66 -36.70 39.25
CA SER A 637 -4.35 -36.30 40.63
C SER A 637 -5.59 -36.39 41.54
N ARG A 638 -6.78 -36.03 41.03
CA ARG A 638 -8.05 -36.13 41.77
C ARG A 638 -8.45 -37.58 42.00
N SER A 639 -8.38 -38.40 40.96
CA SER A 639 -8.77 -39.80 41.02
C SER A 639 -7.90 -40.57 42.02
N ILE A 640 -6.57 -40.37 41.98
CA ILE A 640 -5.65 -40.96 42.96
C ILE A 640 -5.92 -40.45 44.37
N SER A 641 -6.11 -39.13 44.55
CA SER A 641 -6.39 -38.56 45.88
C SER A 641 -7.75 -39.02 46.45
N SER A 642 -8.75 -39.26 45.60
CA SER A 642 -10.09 -39.70 46.03
C SER A 642 -10.15 -41.14 46.51
N ARG A 643 -9.16 -41.97 46.17
CA ARG A 643 -9.06 -43.36 46.65
C ARG A 643 -8.64 -43.46 48.13
N GLY A 644 -8.28 -42.35 48.77
CA GLY A 644 -7.87 -42.30 50.18
C GLY A 644 -6.38 -42.64 50.39
N GLY A 645 -5.96 -42.80 51.65
CA GLY A 645 -4.57 -43.12 52.02
C GLY A 645 -3.72 -41.93 52.47
N SER A 646 -2.52 -42.20 52.99
CA SER A 646 -1.54 -41.16 53.34
C SER A 646 -0.94 -40.53 52.08
N LEU A 647 -0.40 -39.31 52.20
CA LEU A 647 0.21 -38.57 51.08
C LEU A 647 1.35 -39.37 50.42
N GLU A 648 2.17 -40.05 51.21
CA GLU A 648 3.28 -40.89 50.73
C GLU A 648 2.79 -42.08 49.90
N VAL A 649 1.68 -42.72 50.31
CA VAL A 649 1.08 -43.83 49.57
C VAL A 649 0.51 -43.34 48.22
N GLN A 650 -0.11 -42.16 48.19
CA GLN A 650 -0.63 -41.57 46.96
C GLN A 650 0.47 -41.17 45.98
N MET A 651 1.58 -40.63 46.49
CA MET A 651 2.75 -40.30 45.66
C MET A 651 3.42 -41.55 45.11
N ARG A 652 3.62 -42.58 45.94
CA ARG A 652 4.19 -43.86 45.49
C ARG A 652 3.33 -44.53 44.44
N LEU A 653 2.01 -44.49 44.58
CA LEU A 653 1.08 -45.01 43.58
C LEU A 653 1.14 -44.22 42.26
N ALA A 654 1.31 -42.89 42.32
CA ALA A 654 1.49 -42.07 41.13
C ALA A 654 2.83 -42.37 40.42
N ASP A 655 3.91 -42.61 41.17
CA ASP A 655 5.21 -43.01 40.62
C ASP A 655 5.15 -44.40 39.96
N GLU A 656 4.41 -45.35 40.55
CA GLU A 656 4.16 -46.67 39.94
C GLU A 656 3.34 -46.56 38.64
N TYR A 657 2.33 -45.68 38.58
CA TYR A 657 1.63 -45.39 37.32
C TYR A 657 2.52 -44.72 36.28
N ALA A 658 3.45 -43.86 36.70
CA ALA A 658 4.41 -43.23 35.79
C ALA A 658 5.43 -44.24 35.25
N PHE A 659 5.86 -45.18 36.09
CA PHE A 659 6.72 -46.28 35.69
C PHE A 659 6.02 -47.19 34.66
N ALA A 660 4.76 -47.59 34.91
CA ALA A 660 3.96 -48.37 33.98
C ALA A 660 3.73 -47.67 32.62
N GLU A 661 3.51 -46.35 32.62
CA GLU A 661 3.39 -45.56 31.40
C GLU A 661 4.71 -45.52 30.62
N SER A 662 5.85 -45.43 31.30
CA SER A 662 7.16 -45.38 30.64
C SER A 662 7.53 -46.66 29.88
N GLU A 663 7.08 -47.82 30.36
CA GLU A 663 7.24 -49.10 29.65
C GLU A 663 6.28 -49.24 28.48
N THR A 664 5.01 -48.84 28.66
CA THR A 664 3.97 -48.99 27.64
C THR A 664 4.11 -47.95 26.51
N ASN A 665 4.61 -46.76 26.84
CA ASN A 665 4.69 -45.59 25.97
C ASN A 665 6.00 -44.82 26.23
N PRO A 666 7.13 -45.28 25.65
CA PRO A 666 8.44 -44.72 25.95
C PRO A 666 8.55 -43.27 25.47
N HIS A 667 8.97 -42.39 26.38
CA HIS A 667 9.11 -40.97 26.11
C HIS A 667 10.27 -40.70 25.13
N THR A 668 9.96 -40.36 23.88
CA THR A 668 10.98 -39.92 22.90
C THR A 668 11.39 -38.48 23.17
N LYS A 669 12.50 -38.27 23.90
CA LYS A 669 13.09 -36.93 24.06
C LYS A 669 13.59 -36.44 22.70
N LYS A 670 12.88 -35.51 22.05
CA LYS A 670 13.40 -34.83 20.85
C LYS A 670 14.54 -33.91 21.26
N VAL A 671 15.76 -34.24 20.84
CA VAL A 671 16.91 -33.34 20.90
C VAL A 671 16.75 -32.35 19.74
N GLU A 672 16.24 -31.15 20.01
CA GLU A 672 16.23 -30.08 19.00
C GLU A 672 17.66 -29.52 18.86
N GLN A 673 18.21 -29.65 17.66
CA GLN A 673 19.54 -29.14 17.28
C GLN A 673 19.35 -27.76 16.63
N VAL A 674 19.99 -26.73 17.17
CA VAL A 674 19.93 -25.37 16.61
C VAL A 674 21.29 -25.05 15.98
N ASN A 675 21.30 -24.71 14.69
CA ASN A 675 22.50 -24.26 13.99
C ASN A 675 22.59 -22.73 14.08
N VAL A 676 23.65 -22.19 14.66
CA VAL A 676 23.93 -20.75 14.75
C VAL A 676 25.21 -20.46 13.94
N VAL A 677 25.14 -19.45 13.08
CA VAL A 677 26.29 -18.95 12.31
C VAL A 677 26.96 -17.85 13.13
N ASP A 678 28.24 -18.02 13.46
CA ASP A 678 29.02 -16.94 14.10
C ASP A 678 29.39 -15.86 13.07
N SER A 679 29.71 -14.66 13.56
CA SER A 679 30.21 -13.48 12.85
C SER A 679 31.40 -13.71 11.89
N GLY A 680 32.06 -14.87 11.96
CA GLY A 680 33.07 -15.34 11.00
C GLY A 680 32.54 -16.25 9.87
N GLY A 681 31.22 -16.50 9.79
CA GLY A 681 30.61 -17.31 8.73
C GLY A 681 30.76 -18.84 8.88
N GLN A 682 31.20 -19.33 10.04
CA GLN A 682 31.20 -20.77 10.34
C GLN A 682 29.90 -21.20 11.05
N LEU A 683 29.30 -22.27 10.54
CA LEU A 683 28.09 -22.88 11.07
C LEU A 683 28.46 -23.72 12.30
N THR A 684 28.05 -23.28 13.49
CA THR A 684 28.24 -24.07 14.72
C THR A 684 26.91 -24.61 15.22
N GLN A 685 26.89 -25.89 15.55
CA GLN A 685 25.69 -26.61 15.97
C GLN A 685 25.63 -26.63 17.50
N ILE A 686 24.63 -25.96 18.08
CA ILE A 686 24.43 -25.87 19.53
C ILE A 686 23.18 -26.69 19.89
N THR A 687 23.35 -27.65 20.78
CA THR A 687 22.22 -28.38 21.40
C THR A 687 21.84 -27.72 22.72
N LEU A 688 20.53 -27.58 22.97
CA LEU A 688 19.96 -26.87 24.12
C LEU A 688 20.19 -27.55 25.49
N SER A 689 21.10 -28.53 25.56
CA SER A 689 21.59 -29.16 26.79
C SER A 689 22.98 -28.67 27.23
N GLY A 690 23.52 -27.61 26.62
CA GLY A 690 24.74 -26.95 27.10
C GLY A 690 26.02 -27.79 26.97
N LYS A 691 26.03 -28.82 26.11
CA LYS A 691 27.27 -29.54 25.76
C LYS A 691 27.64 -29.28 24.31
N LEU A 692 28.74 -28.57 24.13
CA LEU A 692 29.41 -28.36 22.84
C LEU A 692 29.90 -29.73 22.34
N LYS A 693 29.47 -30.15 21.14
CA LYS A 693 30.07 -31.28 20.44
C LYS A 693 30.63 -30.79 19.12
N THR A 694 31.93 -30.58 19.08
CA THR A 694 32.70 -30.39 17.84
C THR A 694 32.91 -31.76 17.18
N THR A 695 32.41 -31.94 15.97
CA THR A 695 32.70 -33.13 15.17
C THR A 695 34.02 -32.96 14.42
N PHE A 696 35.09 -33.51 14.97
CA PHE A 696 36.17 -34.12 14.19
C PHE A 696 36.37 -35.53 14.73
N ALA A 697 36.29 -36.52 13.85
CA ALA A 697 36.66 -37.90 14.17
C ALA A 697 38.17 -38.04 13.98
N ALA A 698 38.89 -38.28 15.07
CA ALA A 698 40.08 -39.12 15.13
C ALA A 698 40.43 -39.35 16.61
N ASP A 699 40.65 -40.61 16.94
CA ASP A 699 41.09 -41.22 18.19
C ASP A 699 41.90 -40.31 19.11
N HIS A 700 41.53 -40.25 20.40
CA HIS A 700 42.43 -40.24 21.57
C HIS A 700 41.58 -40.28 22.85
N GLU A 701 41.67 -41.39 23.59
CA GLU A 701 41.29 -41.45 25.01
C GLU A 701 42.14 -40.45 25.79
N ALA A 702 41.50 -39.55 26.54
CA ALA A 702 42.18 -38.69 27.49
C ALA A 702 41.46 -38.76 28.84
N ASP A 703 42.09 -39.44 29.78
CA ASP A 703 41.81 -39.34 31.21
C ASP A 703 41.79 -37.87 31.62
N THR A 704 40.70 -37.44 32.25
CA THR A 704 40.60 -36.09 32.83
C THR A 704 40.69 -36.21 34.35
N GLU A 705 41.89 -35.98 34.89
CA GLU A 705 42.10 -35.68 36.31
C GLU A 705 41.44 -34.32 36.65
N ILE A 706 40.68 -34.26 37.74
CA ILE A 706 40.08 -33.04 38.27
C ILE A 706 40.91 -32.61 39.50
N GLU A 707 41.66 -31.51 39.39
CA GLU A 707 42.27 -30.84 40.55
C GLU A 707 41.28 -29.82 41.15
N ILE A 708 40.97 -29.96 42.44
CA ILE A 708 40.20 -28.98 43.20
C ILE A 708 41.18 -28.24 44.13
N LEU A 709 41.30 -26.92 43.95
CA LEU A 709 42.06 -26.03 44.85
C LEU A 709 41.07 -25.34 45.79
N GLU A 710 41.16 -25.63 47.08
CA GLU A 710 40.39 -24.93 48.12
C GLU A 710 41.18 -23.72 48.62
N GLN A 711 40.65 -22.50 48.45
CA GLN A 711 41.24 -21.28 49.01
C GLN A 711 40.47 -20.88 50.26
N THR A 712 41.19 -20.79 51.40
CA THR A 712 40.64 -20.28 52.66
C THR A 712 41.26 -18.93 53.02
N PHE A 713 40.50 -18.12 53.74
CA PHE A 713 40.92 -16.82 54.28
C PHE A 713 41.34 -16.99 55.74
N ASP A 714 42.28 -16.18 56.22
CA ASP A 714 42.58 -16.08 57.66
C ASP A 714 41.57 -15.18 58.40
N ASP A 715 41.63 -15.18 59.74
CA ASP A 715 40.73 -14.41 60.63
C ASP A 715 40.87 -12.88 60.50
N HIS A 716 41.73 -12.41 59.59
CA HIS A 716 41.89 -11.00 59.22
C HIS A 716 41.52 -10.70 57.76
N GLY A 717 40.93 -11.66 57.04
CA GLY A 717 40.35 -11.48 55.71
C GLY A 717 41.35 -11.53 54.56
N ASN A 718 42.57 -12.01 54.76
CA ASN A 718 43.55 -12.19 53.69
C ASN A 718 43.64 -13.65 53.22
N LEU A 719 43.92 -13.85 51.93
CA LEU A 719 44.02 -15.16 51.29
C LEU A 719 45.29 -15.90 51.76
N LYS A 720 45.13 -17.12 52.31
CA LYS A 720 46.27 -18.00 52.60
C LYS A 720 46.83 -18.61 51.30
N PRO A 721 48.17 -18.79 51.19
CA PRO A 721 48.76 -19.59 50.11
C PRO A 721 48.33 -21.07 50.22
N PRO A 722 48.14 -21.78 49.09
CA PRO A 722 47.51 -23.10 49.07
C PRO A 722 48.42 -24.17 49.69
N GLU A 723 47.96 -24.81 50.77
CA GLU A 723 48.58 -26.00 51.34
C GLU A 723 47.76 -27.26 51.02
N ALA A 724 48.47 -28.28 50.52
CA ALA A 724 48.07 -29.66 50.20
C ALA A 724 47.22 -29.91 48.93
N LYS A 725 47.83 -30.65 47.99
CA LYS A 725 47.22 -31.24 46.80
C LYS A 725 46.51 -32.56 47.16
N LEU A 726 45.18 -32.60 47.11
CA LEU A 726 44.41 -33.84 47.21
C LEU A 726 44.17 -34.43 45.81
N LYS A 727 44.81 -35.57 45.52
CA LYS A 727 44.53 -36.37 44.32
C LYS A 727 43.37 -37.32 44.60
N ILE A 728 42.26 -37.14 43.89
CA ILE A 728 41.11 -38.06 43.95
C ILE A 728 41.03 -38.83 42.63
N THR A 729 41.40 -40.11 42.66
CA THR A 729 41.11 -41.06 41.58
C THR A 729 39.68 -41.56 41.77
N PRO A 730 38.78 -41.47 40.77
CA PRO A 730 37.46 -42.08 40.87
C PRO A 730 37.61 -43.60 40.78
N LYS A 731 37.71 -44.28 41.93
CA LYS A 731 37.45 -45.71 42.00
C LYS A 731 35.97 -45.91 41.66
N GLN A 732 35.68 -46.46 40.48
CA GLN A 732 34.38 -47.06 40.22
C GLN A 732 34.07 -48.03 41.36
N PRO A 733 32.94 -47.91 42.06
CA PRO A 733 32.46 -49.03 42.84
C PRO A 733 32.06 -50.12 41.84
N GLU A 734 32.78 -51.24 41.86
CA GLU A 734 32.29 -52.50 41.32
C GLU A 734 30.99 -52.84 42.05
N VAL A 735 29.86 -52.48 41.44
CA VAL A 735 28.58 -53.04 41.83
C VAL A 735 28.51 -54.41 41.17
N SER A 736 28.66 -55.43 42.00
CA SER A 736 28.39 -56.83 41.68
C SER A 736 27.07 -56.93 40.92
N ALA A 737 27.14 -57.36 39.66
CA ALA A 737 26.00 -57.71 38.85
C ALA A 737 25.31 -58.96 39.46
N LEU A 738 24.33 -58.71 40.33
CA LEU A 738 23.21 -59.65 40.47
C LEU A 738 22.32 -59.46 39.24
N PRO A 739 21.72 -60.52 38.67
CA PRO A 739 20.78 -60.36 37.58
C PRO A 739 19.52 -59.69 38.15
N GLU A 740 19.46 -58.36 38.07
CA GLU A 740 18.22 -57.62 38.34
C GLU A 740 17.22 -58.04 37.28
N THR A 741 16.32 -58.96 37.67
CA THR A 741 15.07 -59.17 36.94
C THR A 741 14.46 -57.80 36.69
N PRO A 742 14.11 -57.44 35.44
CA PRO A 742 13.56 -56.13 35.13
C PRO A 742 12.36 -55.88 36.04
N ARG A 743 12.41 -54.79 36.82
CA ARG A 743 11.33 -54.41 37.75
C ARG A 743 10.04 -54.33 36.94
N GLN A 744 9.08 -55.22 37.22
CA GLN A 744 7.78 -55.18 36.58
C GLN A 744 6.85 -54.17 37.28
N PRO A 745 6.07 -53.38 36.55
CA PRO A 745 5.14 -52.43 37.13
C PRO A 745 4.06 -53.18 37.93
N THR A 746 3.79 -52.69 39.15
CA THR A 746 2.77 -53.30 40.03
C THR A 746 1.34 -52.98 39.60
N VAL A 747 1.17 -51.99 38.74
CA VAL A 747 -0.13 -51.48 38.26
C VAL A 747 -0.10 -51.26 36.74
N PRO A 748 -1.22 -51.44 36.03
CA PRO A 748 -1.32 -51.06 34.63
C PRO A 748 -1.29 -49.53 34.46
N PRO A 749 -0.95 -49.01 33.27
CA PRO A 749 -1.01 -47.58 32.98
C PRO A 749 -2.38 -46.98 33.31
N PHE A 750 -2.39 -45.80 33.93
CA PHE A 750 -3.64 -45.18 34.33
C PHE A 750 -4.43 -44.71 33.09
N ARG A 751 -5.60 -45.32 32.85
CA ARG A 751 -6.58 -44.92 31.84
C ARG A 751 -7.97 -44.91 32.46
N ASP A 752 -8.77 -43.92 32.11
CA ASP A 752 -10.14 -43.77 32.61
C ASP A 752 -11.11 -43.67 31.42
N PRO A 753 -11.79 -44.77 31.06
CA PRO A 753 -12.72 -44.79 29.94
C PRO A 753 -13.86 -43.79 30.06
N GLN A 754 -14.28 -43.45 31.29
CA GLN A 754 -15.38 -42.52 31.51
C GLN A 754 -14.93 -41.07 31.24
N TRP A 755 -13.72 -40.72 31.65
CA TRP A 755 -13.12 -39.42 31.31
C TRP A 755 -12.90 -39.29 29.81
N GLU A 756 -12.36 -40.33 29.18
CA GLU A 756 -12.14 -40.34 27.73
C GLU A 756 -13.47 -40.16 26.99
N GLN A 757 -14.53 -40.88 27.35
CA GLN A 757 -15.85 -40.72 26.72
C GLN A 757 -16.42 -39.31 26.89
N THR A 758 -16.26 -38.71 28.07
CA THR A 758 -16.78 -37.38 28.37
C THR A 758 -16.06 -36.30 27.55
N GLU A 759 -14.73 -36.38 27.46
CA GLU A 759 -13.90 -35.38 26.77
C GLU A 759 -13.76 -35.66 25.26
N THR A 760 -14.07 -36.87 24.80
CA THR A 760 -13.88 -37.28 23.39
C THR A 760 -14.55 -36.33 22.40
N SER A 761 -15.76 -35.86 22.70
CA SER A 761 -16.51 -34.95 21.82
C SER A 761 -15.77 -33.61 21.62
N TYR A 762 -15.27 -33.03 22.70
CA TYR A 762 -14.48 -31.82 22.68
C TYR A 762 -13.12 -32.04 21.98
N LEU A 763 -12.40 -33.10 22.35
CA LEU A 763 -11.07 -33.38 21.81
C LEU A 763 -11.08 -33.68 20.30
N LYS A 764 -12.08 -34.44 19.82
CA LYS A 764 -12.27 -34.66 18.38
C LYS A 764 -12.53 -33.35 17.64
N THR A 765 -13.36 -32.48 18.21
CA THR A 765 -13.67 -31.17 17.62
C THR A 765 -12.43 -30.26 17.59
N ALA A 766 -11.63 -30.24 18.67
CA ALA A 766 -10.40 -29.47 18.74
C ALA A 766 -9.33 -29.96 17.74
N ILE A 767 -9.18 -31.28 17.57
CA ILE A 767 -8.29 -31.87 16.57
C ILE A 767 -8.77 -31.58 15.15
N ASN A 768 -10.07 -31.63 14.89
CA ASN A 768 -10.64 -31.25 13.59
C ASN A 768 -10.36 -29.78 13.26
N ASN A 769 -10.43 -28.88 14.24
CA ASN A 769 -10.06 -27.49 14.08
C ASN A 769 -8.55 -27.28 13.85
N LEU A 770 -7.69 -28.03 14.56
CA LEU A 770 -6.25 -28.00 14.30
C LEU A 770 -5.92 -28.53 12.89
N ASN A 771 -6.64 -29.55 12.42
CA ASN A 771 -6.46 -30.11 11.09
C ASN A 771 -6.99 -29.20 9.99
N SER A 772 -8.09 -28.46 10.20
CA SER A 772 -8.54 -27.45 9.26
C SER A 772 -7.54 -26.29 9.16
N LEU A 773 -6.99 -25.83 10.28
CA LEU A 773 -5.91 -24.84 10.31
C LEU A 773 -4.65 -25.36 9.60
N THR A 774 -4.26 -26.61 9.86
CA THR A 774 -3.10 -27.26 9.21
C THR A 774 -3.30 -27.37 7.70
N ARG A 775 -4.53 -27.67 7.25
CA ARG A 775 -4.88 -27.70 5.83
C ARG A 775 -4.72 -26.32 5.21
N SER A 776 -5.24 -25.27 5.86
CA SER A 776 -5.12 -23.89 5.37
C SER A 776 -3.66 -23.43 5.30
N TYR A 777 -2.84 -23.81 6.28
CA TYR A 777 -1.40 -23.54 6.29
C TYR A 777 -0.68 -24.27 5.15
N ASN A 778 -0.92 -25.57 4.99
CA ASN A 778 -0.25 -26.39 3.97
C ASN A 778 -0.60 -25.97 2.53
N LEU A 779 -1.76 -25.34 2.31
CA LEU A 779 -2.13 -24.80 1.01
C LEU A 779 -1.27 -23.60 0.61
N MET A 780 -0.80 -22.82 1.59
CA MET A 780 -0.01 -21.60 1.36
C MET A 780 1.50 -21.83 1.54
N ALA A 781 1.88 -22.85 2.30
CA ALA A 781 3.27 -23.13 2.62
C ALA A 781 4.00 -23.82 1.45
N PRO A 782 5.28 -23.48 1.19
CA PRO A 782 6.11 -24.20 0.23
C PRO A 782 6.28 -25.66 0.66
N ASP A 783 6.59 -26.55 -0.28
CA ASP A 783 6.59 -28.01 -0.04
C ASP A 783 7.47 -28.45 1.15
N LEU A 784 8.63 -27.82 1.33
CA LEU A 784 9.55 -28.06 2.46
C LEU A 784 8.96 -27.67 3.83
N ALA A 785 8.00 -26.73 3.86
CA ALA A 785 7.45 -26.18 5.10
C ALA A 785 6.11 -26.83 5.51
N LYS A 786 5.53 -27.70 4.69
CA LYS A 786 4.24 -28.37 4.98
C LYS A 786 4.33 -29.23 6.24
N LYS A 787 3.27 -29.22 7.05
CA LYS A 787 3.14 -29.95 8.33
C LYS A 787 2.20 -31.15 8.20
N PRO A 788 2.46 -32.27 8.89
CA PRO A 788 1.52 -33.39 8.92
C PRO A 788 0.27 -33.05 9.75
N TYR A 789 -0.84 -33.73 9.46
CA TYR A 789 -2.06 -33.60 10.24
C TYR A 789 -1.92 -34.17 11.66
N PHE A 790 -2.69 -33.59 12.58
CA PHE A 790 -2.81 -34.00 13.97
C PHE A 790 -3.72 -35.21 14.10
N SER A 791 -3.30 -36.18 14.91
CA SER A 791 -4.09 -37.35 15.29
C SER A 791 -4.39 -37.28 16.79
N LEU A 792 -5.66 -37.47 17.15
CA LEU A 792 -6.08 -37.45 18.55
C LEU A 792 -5.34 -38.51 19.38
N ASP A 793 -5.22 -39.72 18.85
CA ASP A 793 -4.55 -40.83 19.54
C ASP A 793 -3.08 -40.51 19.81
N ARG A 794 -2.40 -39.86 18.86
CA ARG A 794 -1.00 -39.45 19.02
C ARG A 794 -0.85 -38.36 20.08
N GLU A 795 -1.73 -37.37 20.09
CA GLU A 795 -1.69 -36.28 21.06
C GLU A 795 -2.06 -36.77 22.47
N LEU A 796 -3.00 -37.73 22.61
CA LEU A 796 -3.32 -38.37 23.88
C LEU A 796 -2.16 -39.20 24.42
N ARG A 797 -1.54 -40.05 23.59
CA ARG A 797 -0.34 -40.81 23.99
C ARG A 797 0.79 -39.88 24.42
N THR A 798 1.01 -38.79 23.70
CA THR A 798 2.03 -37.79 24.09
C THR A 798 1.67 -37.12 25.41
N CYS A 799 0.40 -36.76 25.61
CA CYS A 799 -0.08 -36.19 26.88
C CYS A 799 0.13 -37.15 28.05
N PHE A 800 -0.18 -38.43 27.89
CA PHE A 800 -0.04 -39.43 28.94
C PHE A 800 1.42 -39.62 29.36
N ALA A 801 2.33 -39.74 28.39
CA ALA A 801 3.77 -39.83 28.66
C ALA A 801 4.33 -38.55 29.32
N ASP A 802 3.93 -37.36 28.86
CA ASP A 802 4.40 -36.07 29.38
C ASP A 802 3.89 -35.81 30.82
N VAL A 803 2.63 -36.16 31.11
CA VAL A 803 1.98 -35.82 32.38
C VAL A 803 2.34 -36.80 33.48
N ALA A 804 2.49 -38.09 33.16
CA ALA A 804 2.65 -39.16 34.15
C ALA A 804 3.75 -38.87 35.20
N PRO A 805 4.99 -38.47 34.83
CA PRO A 805 6.04 -38.14 35.81
C PRO A 805 5.73 -36.92 36.70
N SER A 806 4.83 -36.04 36.25
CA SER A 806 4.48 -34.80 36.97
C SER A 806 3.36 -34.96 38.01
N VAL A 807 2.68 -36.11 38.03
CA VAL A 807 1.48 -36.32 38.86
C VAL A 807 1.81 -36.35 40.36
N ALA A 808 2.88 -37.05 40.76
CA ALA A 808 3.28 -37.16 42.16
C ALA A 808 3.60 -35.77 42.77
N ALA A 809 4.33 -34.95 42.02
CA ALA A 809 4.61 -33.56 42.39
C ALA A 809 3.34 -32.72 42.54
N LYS A 810 2.35 -32.89 41.64
CA LYS A 810 1.08 -32.14 41.71
C LYS A 810 0.19 -32.56 42.89
N ILE A 811 0.20 -33.84 43.25
CA ILE A 811 -0.49 -34.35 44.45
C ILE A 811 0.12 -33.69 45.70
N ARG A 812 1.46 -33.67 45.81
CA ARG A 812 2.18 -32.99 46.89
C ARG A 812 1.84 -31.50 46.96
N GLU A 813 1.93 -30.78 45.84
CA GLU A 813 1.61 -29.35 45.77
C GLU A 813 0.17 -29.06 46.21
N ARG A 814 -0.79 -29.91 45.80
CA ARG A 814 -2.20 -29.76 46.17
C ARG A 814 -2.45 -30.03 47.65
N ALA A 815 -1.76 -31.00 48.24
CA ALA A 815 -1.86 -31.30 49.66
C ALA A 815 -1.29 -30.16 50.53
N LEU A 816 -0.26 -29.46 50.03
CA LEU A 816 0.38 -28.32 50.69
C LEU A 816 -0.29 -26.97 50.42
N ALA A 817 -1.21 -26.89 49.45
CA ALA A 817 -1.89 -25.65 49.11
C ALA A 817 -2.83 -25.18 50.25
N PRO A 818 -2.82 -23.88 50.61
CA PRO A 818 -3.67 -23.36 51.68
C PRO A 818 -5.15 -23.54 51.33
N LYS A 819 -5.94 -24.07 52.28
CA LYS A 819 -7.38 -24.24 52.10
C LYS A 819 -8.03 -22.86 51.94
N ILE A 820 -8.64 -22.61 50.78
CA ILE A 820 -9.46 -21.42 50.53
C ILE A 820 -10.62 -21.46 51.54
N LYS A 821 -10.67 -20.51 52.48
CA LYS A 821 -11.79 -20.35 53.40
C LYS A 821 -12.99 -19.81 52.62
N GLY A 822 -14.13 -20.53 52.64
CA GLY A 822 -15.40 -20.02 52.11
C GLY A 822 -16.16 -20.90 51.11
N VAL A 823 -15.75 -22.14 50.85
CA VAL A 823 -16.55 -23.10 50.06
C VAL A 823 -17.13 -24.15 51.00
N GLU A 824 -18.42 -24.02 51.33
CA GLU A 824 -19.17 -25.08 52.02
C GLU A 824 -19.21 -26.33 51.13
N VAL A 825 -18.55 -27.39 51.61
CA VAL A 825 -18.62 -28.72 51.01
C VAL A 825 -19.95 -29.33 51.47
N ILE A 826 -20.96 -29.29 50.59
CA ILE A 826 -22.20 -30.06 50.79
C ILE A 826 -21.82 -31.55 50.78
N GLY A 827 -21.85 -32.16 51.97
CA GLY A 827 -21.55 -33.57 52.16
C GLY A 827 -22.63 -34.45 51.51
N HIS A 828 -22.22 -35.31 50.58
CA HIS A 828 -23.08 -36.35 50.04
C HIS A 828 -23.35 -37.41 51.13
N ARG A 829 -24.61 -37.55 51.55
CA ARG A 829 -25.08 -38.73 52.32
C ARG A 829 -25.30 -39.91 51.37
N PRO A 830 -24.99 -41.16 51.79
CA PRO A 830 -25.18 -42.35 50.96
C PRO A 830 -26.66 -42.77 51.00
N GLY A 831 -27.31 -42.83 49.84
CA GLY A 831 -28.70 -43.27 49.75
C GLY A 831 -29.07 -43.82 48.37
N GLY A 832 -29.42 -45.11 48.33
CA GLY A 832 -30.46 -45.71 47.50
C GLY A 832 -30.29 -45.75 45.97
N VAL A 833 -30.11 -46.96 45.43
CA VAL A 833 -29.99 -47.33 44.00
C VAL A 833 -31.31 -47.17 43.19
N LEU A 834 -32.32 -46.44 43.66
CA LEU A 834 -33.66 -46.42 43.03
C LEU A 834 -34.31 -45.04 42.80
N HIS A 835 -33.52 -43.96 42.71
CA HIS A 835 -34.04 -42.62 42.36
C HIS A 835 -33.37 -42.00 41.12
N ARG A 836 -32.82 -42.83 40.21
CA ARG A 836 -32.06 -42.37 39.03
C ARG A 836 -32.77 -42.55 37.68
N PHE A 837 -34.09 -42.67 37.68
CA PHE A 837 -34.88 -42.72 36.44
C PHE A 837 -36.17 -41.93 36.60
N SER A 838 -36.07 -40.61 36.56
CA SER A 838 -37.09 -39.70 36.01
C SER A 838 -36.65 -38.28 36.37
N MET A 839 -36.23 -37.51 35.37
CA MET A 839 -36.42 -36.07 35.26
C MET A 839 -36.10 -35.71 33.80
N ASP A 840 -37.03 -36.06 32.92
CA ASP A 840 -37.28 -35.29 31.72
C ASP A 840 -37.85 -33.93 32.17
N GLY A 841 -37.06 -32.87 32.03
CA GLY A 841 -37.46 -31.50 32.30
C GLY A 841 -36.36 -30.52 31.87
N PRO A 842 -36.70 -29.41 31.19
CA PRO A 842 -35.71 -28.48 30.65
C PRO A 842 -34.93 -27.79 31.78
N ALA A 843 -33.60 -27.83 31.69
CA ALA A 843 -32.72 -27.12 32.60
C ALA A 843 -32.89 -25.60 32.40
N HIS A 844 -33.48 -24.91 33.38
CA HIS A 844 -33.48 -23.46 33.44
C HIS A 844 -32.10 -22.97 33.91
N VAL A 845 -31.37 -22.33 33.00
CA VAL A 845 -30.14 -21.59 33.33
C VAL A 845 -30.57 -20.24 33.91
N TYR A 846 -30.22 -19.98 35.17
CA TYR A 846 -30.35 -18.67 35.79
C TYR A 846 -29.11 -17.85 35.44
N ASP A 847 -29.29 -16.77 34.67
CA ASP A 847 -28.28 -15.75 34.43
C ASP A 847 -28.42 -14.69 35.54
N GLU A 848 -27.57 -14.75 36.57
CA GLU A 848 -27.61 -13.78 37.65
C GLU A 848 -26.95 -12.46 37.22
N VAL A 849 -27.80 -11.49 36.87
CA VAL A 849 -27.43 -10.10 36.64
C VAL A 849 -27.34 -9.36 37.99
N ARG A 850 -26.12 -9.19 38.52
CA ARG A 850 -25.78 -8.04 39.38
C ARG A 850 -24.41 -7.44 39.00
N PRO A 851 -24.27 -6.10 39.08
CA PRO A 851 -23.42 -5.34 38.17
C PRO A 851 -21.97 -5.35 38.64
N GLN A 852 -21.08 -5.81 37.77
CA GLN A 852 -19.64 -5.65 37.95
C GLN A 852 -19.25 -4.18 37.78
N TYR A 853 -18.28 -3.78 38.58
CA TYR A 853 -17.56 -2.51 38.52
C TYR A 853 -17.15 -2.21 37.07
N GLY A 854 -17.81 -1.24 36.46
CA GLY A 854 -17.67 -0.94 35.04
C GLY A 854 -16.59 0.10 34.77
N PHE A 855 -16.10 0.14 33.52
CA PHE A 855 -15.15 1.13 33.00
C PHE A 855 -15.53 2.59 33.36
N LYS A 856 -16.83 2.89 33.50
CA LYS A 856 -17.35 4.19 33.90
C LYS A 856 -17.07 4.55 35.38
N GLN A 857 -17.01 3.56 36.27
CA GLN A 857 -16.59 3.72 37.68
C GLN A 857 -15.06 3.78 37.79
N PHE A 858 -14.35 2.99 36.99
CA PHE A 858 -12.89 3.06 36.86
C PHE A 858 -12.40 4.45 36.45
N TRP A 859 -12.98 5.06 35.40
CA TRP A 859 -12.62 6.41 34.96
C TRP A 859 -13.02 7.52 35.95
N ARG A 860 -14.07 7.31 36.75
CA ARG A 860 -14.49 8.24 37.80
C ARG A 860 -13.52 8.25 38.99
N ASP A 861 -12.97 7.09 39.33
CA ASP A 861 -11.99 6.95 40.42
C ASP A 861 -10.57 7.37 39.97
N LEU A 862 -10.25 7.26 38.66
CA LEU A 862 -8.97 7.68 38.10
C LEU A 862 -8.81 9.22 37.98
N PHE A 863 -9.92 9.98 37.92
CA PHE A 863 -9.92 11.44 37.73
C PHE A 863 -10.48 12.26 38.90
N ALA A 864 -10.80 11.64 40.04
CA ALA A 864 -11.15 12.39 41.23
C ALA A 864 -9.91 13.08 41.84
N SER A 865 -9.86 14.42 41.82
CA SER A 865 -8.76 15.17 42.43
C SER A 865 -8.71 14.92 43.94
N LYS A 866 -7.54 14.52 44.46
CA LYS A 866 -7.26 14.47 45.90
C LYS A 866 -7.64 15.80 46.57
N LYS A 867 -8.62 15.79 47.47
CA LYS A 867 -8.75 16.79 48.54
C LYS A 867 -8.53 16.08 49.87
N LYS A 868 -7.34 16.39 50.42
CA LYS A 868 -6.78 16.15 51.76
C LYS A 868 -6.89 14.73 52.33
#